data_AF-A0A412Z7F2-F1
#
_entry.id   AF-A0A412Z7F2-F1
#
_cell.length_a   1.000
_cell.length_b   1.000
_cell.length_c   1.000
_cell.angle_alpha   90.00
_cell.angle_beta   90.00
_cell.angle_gamma   90.00
#
_symmetry.space_group_name_H-M   'P 1'
#
loop_
_entity.id
_entity.type
_entity.pdbx_description
1 polymer ?
#
loop_
_entity_poly.entity_id
_entity_poly.type
_entity_poly.pdbx_seq_one_letter_code
_entity_poly.pdbx_strand_id
1 'polypeptide(L)'
;MTAERYISQYAEEFMKLDRKFWNYEDGCVLTGLEAMYKATGRKRYAEAVRVFLDRYICPDGRIRWYDREEYSLDKIPSGRGLLFLYRETGQEKYRLAAKQLMEQLRRQPRTESGSFWHKKIYPRQIWLDGLYMAAPFYLQYEMELGDKKNCADIIKQFENARRFLYDESASLYIHAYDEGKCQFWADPETGRSPNFWSRAEGWYLMALADCCSILPRGSEDWQYLAGLWKEAMEGMLRYQDQESGLFFQLTALGKTPGNYLETSASAMAAYSIYKGYEMGIFNRQTVQRADLIMMALETEKLKLRNGCLHLEGTCAGAGLGPADRPERDGSVSYYLGEAVVSDEQKGAAAFMLAYSQWEVRRRSIQDTEVTGMVKLNDVYELRHRAMEEIELGYGTGTEKVKIPGDAIAHILTPHKKEMGAPEEEIIERALDSPIGTERLEKMASGKKDVVIITSDITRPMPSWRVLPHVLKRLEKAGVSRSHITVVFAMGTHRRHTSEEMRHLAGDEVYNTCRCMDSSECSFIHMGETKAGTPVDIADKVAHADLRICLGNIEYHFFAGYSGGAKAIMPGVSTMQAIRKNHSRMIHPMAKAGTLEGNPVREDLEEAAGICGVDFLLNVVLDEHKNVIHAVAGELKEAHRQGCRFLDGFYRMEINELADIVIVSQGGAPKDLNLYQTQKALANAEQAVRQGGIIILAGACPEGLGGAVFEQWMLEAEDLDSILKRIQRDFQIGGHKAASFARALKRARIFLVSGIDRELVRDIFMEPFDHVQEAYDAAVKEMGPGARVIVMPYGGSTLPVLSGDGNGETDGRKD
;
A
#
# COMPACT_ATOMS: atom_id res chain seq x y z
N MET A 1 -11.29 19.60 -17.14
CA MET A 1 -10.89 18.20 -17.37
C MET A 1 -10.56 18.02 -18.85
N THR A 2 -9.47 17.34 -19.17
CA THR A 2 -8.93 17.17 -20.53
C THR A 2 -9.89 16.40 -21.45
N ALA A 3 -10.56 15.35 -20.94
CA ALA A 3 -11.55 14.58 -21.68
C ALA A 3 -12.76 15.39 -22.15
N GLU A 4 -13.35 16.20 -21.28
CA GLU A 4 -14.52 17.01 -21.65
C GLU A 4 -14.18 18.08 -22.72
N ARG A 5 -12.95 18.61 -22.68
CA ARG A 5 -12.43 19.51 -23.71
C ARG A 5 -12.31 18.76 -25.05
N TYR A 6 -11.73 17.57 -25.06
CA TYR A 6 -11.64 16.72 -26.24
C TYR A 6 -13.02 16.41 -26.82
N ILE A 7 -13.96 15.93 -26.01
CA ILE A 7 -15.31 15.54 -26.44
C ILE A 7 -16.06 16.74 -27.02
N SER A 8 -15.91 17.92 -26.40
CA SER A 8 -16.53 19.15 -26.91
C SER A 8 -15.95 19.55 -28.27
N GLN A 9 -14.62 19.53 -28.42
CA GLN A 9 -13.92 19.78 -29.68
C GLN A 9 -14.36 18.78 -30.77
N TYR A 10 -14.41 17.49 -30.44
CA TYR A 10 -14.81 16.45 -31.37
C TYR A 10 -16.26 16.62 -31.84
N ALA A 11 -17.18 16.93 -30.92
CA ALA A 11 -18.58 17.17 -31.26
C ALA A 11 -18.75 18.33 -32.25
N GLU A 12 -17.95 19.40 -32.09
CA GLU A 12 -17.94 20.54 -33.02
C GLU A 12 -17.45 20.16 -34.42
N GLU A 13 -16.39 19.36 -34.52
CA GLU A 13 -15.89 18.86 -35.82
C GLU A 13 -16.86 17.86 -36.46
N PHE A 14 -17.48 16.99 -35.66
CA PHE A 14 -18.46 16.02 -36.15
C PHE A 14 -19.69 16.70 -36.76
N MET A 15 -20.12 17.85 -36.24
CA MET A 15 -21.23 18.62 -36.84
C MET A 15 -20.90 19.12 -38.25
N LYS A 16 -19.63 19.37 -38.56
CA LYS A 16 -19.17 19.84 -39.88
C LYS A 16 -18.97 18.71 -40.88
N LEU A 17 -18.89 17.46 -40.41
CA LEU A 17 -18.60 16.28 -41.22
C LEU A 17 -19.73 15.99 -42.21
N ASP A 18 -19.51 16.17 -43.51
CA ASP A 18 -20.50 15.91 -44.57
C ASP A 18 -20.09 14.71 -45.44
N ARG A 19 -20.61 13.52 -45.08
CA ARG A 19 -20.31 12.26 -45.78
C ARG A 19 -21.51 11.82 -46.62
N LYS A 20 -21.29 11.56 -47.90
CA LYS A 20 -22.34 11.12 -48.84
C LYS A 20 -22.62 9.61 -48.77
N PHE A 21 -22.69 9.06 -47.57
CA PHE A 21 -23.08 7.67 -47.33
C PHE A 21 -23.63 7.50 -45.91
N TRP A 22 -24.44 6.46 -45.70
CA TRP A 22 -25.02 6.11 -44.40
C TRP A 22 -24.32 4.88 -43.83
N ASN A 23 -23.73 4.96 -42.63
CA ASN A 23 -22.99 3.84 -42.04
C ASN A 23 -22.80 3.97 -40.52
N TYR A 24 -22.31 2.88 -39.91
CA TYR A 24 -22.26 2.71 -38.47
C TYR A 24 -21.26 3.61 -37.76
N GLU A 25 -20.17 4.03 -38.39
CA GLU A 25 -19.15 4.85 -37.72
C GLU A 25 -19.77 6.13 -37.17
N ASP A 26 -20.64 6.75 -37.96
CA ASP A 26 -21.37 7.94 -37.55
C ASP A 26 -22.45 7.60 -36.51
N GLY A 27 -23.13 6.46 -36.64
CA GLY A 27 -24.11 5.95 -35.66
C GLY A 27 -23.52 5.74 -34.27
N CYS A 28 -22.28 5.27 -34.18
CA CYS A 28 -21.55 5.14 -32.92
C CYS A 28 -21.35 6.50 -32.27
N VAL A 29 -20.89 7.51 -33.02
CA VAL A 29 -20.70 8.88 -32.50
C VAL A 29 -22.03 9.48 -32.04
N LEU A 30 -23.11 9.31 -32.81
CA LEU A 30 -24.45 9.79 -32.42
C LEU A 30 -24.89 9.18 -31.08
N THR A 31 -24.61 7.90 -30.85
CA THR A 31 -24.89 7.22 -29.57
C THR A 31 -24.05 7.79 -28.44
N GLY A 32 -22.76 8.05 -28.67
CA GLY A 32 -21.88 8.70 -27.69
C GLY A 32 -22.33 10.12 -27.32
N LEU A 33 -22.78 10.90 -28.30
CA LEU A 33 -23.32 12.26 -28.09
C LEU A 33 -24.64 12.23 -27.32
N GLU A 34 -25.54 11.29 -27.62
CA GLU A 34 -26.76 11.07 -26.82
C GLU A 34 -26.40 10.76 -25.36
N ALA A 35 -25.43 9.88 -25.12
CA ALA A 35 -25.00 9.53 -23.78
C ALA A 35 -24.39 10.74 -23.04
N MET A 36 -23.58 11.54 -23.72
CA MET A 36 -23.05 12.79 -23.17
C MET A 36 -24.14 13.81 -22.84
N TYR A 37 -25.17 13.94 -23.68
CA TYR A 37 -26.34 14.78 -23.38
C TYR A 37 -27.04 14.30 -22.10
N LYS A 38 -27.32 13.00 -21.98
CA LYS A 38 -27.96 12.41 -20.80
C LYS A 38 -27.14 12.59 -19.53
N ALA A 39 -25.82 12.35 -19.60
CA ALA A 39 -24.93 12.46 -18.45
C ALA A 39 -24.73 13.91 -17.97
N THR A 40 -24.64 14.86 -18.90
CA THR A 40 -24.23 16.23 -18.57
C THR A 40 -25.38 17.23 -18.53
N GLY A 41 -26.50 16.96 -19.20
CA GLY A 41 -27.59 17.91 -19.45
C GLY A 41 -27.26 18.99 -20.50
N ARG A 42 -26.09 18.93 -21.14
CA ARG A 42 -25.63 19.97 -22.07
C ARG A 42 -26.27 19.80 -23.44
N LYS A 43 -27.20 20.71 -23.77
CA LYS A 43 -27.98 20.69 -25.03
C LYS A 43 -27.15 20.63 -26.31
N ARG A 44 -25.91 21.12 -26.30
CA ARG A 44 -24.99 21.07 -27.46
C ARG A 44 -24.81 19.67 -28.04
N TYR A 45 -24.83 18.62 -27.21
CA TYR A 45 -24.63 17.25 -27.69
C TYR A 45 -25.88 16.71 -28.39
N ALA A 46 -27.07 16.99 -27.85
CA ALA A 46 -28.34 16.68 -28.51
C ALA A 46 -28.48 17.48 -29.83
N GLU A 47 -28.05 18.73 -29.83
CA GLU A 47 -28.01 19.57 -31.03
C GLU A 47 -27.08 18.98 -32.10
N ALA A 48 -25.89 18.50 -31.73
CA ALA A 48 -24.97 17.84 -32.66
C ALA A 48 -25.61 16.61 -33.32
N VAL A 49 -26.33 15.77 -32.56
CA VAL A 49 -27.08 14.63 -33.09
C VAL A 49 -28.14 15.10 -34.10
N ARG A 50 -28.90 16.14 -33.76
CA ARG A 50 -29.94 16.70 -34.63
C ARG A 50 -29.37 17.29 -35.93
N VAL A 51 -28.35 18.15 -35.82
CA VAL A 51 -27.69 18.81 -36.96
C VAL A 51 -27.09 17.78 -37.91
N PHE A 52 -26.50 16.71 -37.37
CA PHE A 52 -26.00 15.63 -38.20
C PHE A 52 -27.15 14.91 -38.92
N LEU A 53 -28.13 14.37 -38.20
CA LEU A 53 -29.20 13.55 -38.80
C LEU A 53 -30.14 14.34 -39.72
N ASP A 54 -30.40 15.63 -39.47
CA ASP A 54 -31.25 16.47 -40.34
C ASP A 54 -30.72 16.61 -41.77
N ARG A 55 -29.42 16.38 -42.00
CA ARG A 55 -28.82 16.36 -43.35
C ARG A 55 -29.15 15.09 -44.13
N TYR A 56 -29.37 13.98 -43.43
CA TYR A 56 -29.63 12.67 -44.02
C TYR A 56 -31.13 12.36 -44.13
N ILE A 57 -31.95 12.87 -43.20
CA ILE A 57 -33.36 12.51 -43.10
C ILE A 57 -34.23 13.53 -43.84
N CYS A 58 -34.90 13.07 -44.89
CA CYS A 58 -35.86 13.87 -45.65
C CYS A 58 -37.16 14.08 -44.85
N PRO A 59 -37.97 15.12 -45.17
CA PRO A 59 -39.26 15.35 -44.49
C PRO A 59 -40.24 14.18 -44.56
N ASP A 60 -40.16 13.36 -45.61
CA ASP A 60 -40.95 12.13 -45.83
C ASP A 60 -40.40 10.91 -45.07
N GLY A 61 -39.31 11.07 -44.30
CA GLY A 61 -38.64 10.02 -43.55
C GLY A 61 -37.61 9.21 -44.36
N ARG A 62 -37.45 9.45 -45.67
CA ARG A 62 -36.42 8.78 -46.48
C ARG A 62 -35.02 9.13 -46.00
N ILE A 63 -34.18 8.11 -45.88
CA ILE A 63 -32.77 8.23 -45.49
C ILE A 63 -31.93 8.41 -46.76
N ARG A 64 -31.18 9.52 -46.88
CA ARG A 64 -30.26 9.74 -47.99
C ARG A 64 -29.07 8.77 -47.92
N TRP A 65 -28.65 8.30 -49.09
CA TRP A 65 -27.50 7.40 -49.26
C TRP A 65 -27.58 6.10 -48.45
N TYR A 66 -28.81 5.63 -48.21
CA TYR A 66 -29.12 4.35 -47.62
C TYR A 66 -29.84 3.47 -48.64
N ASP A 67 -29.27 2.30 -48.91
CA ASP A 67 -29.90 1.26 -49.71
C ASP A 67 -30.17 0.03 -48.82
N ARG A 68 -31.46 -0.32 -48.69
CA ARG A 68 -31.91 -1.46 -47.89
C ARG A 68 -31.55 -2.80 -48.53
N GLU A 69 -31.32 -2.85 -49.85
CA GLU A 69 -31.02 -4.09 -50.58
C GLU A 69 -29.56 -4.53 -50.45
N GLU A 70 -28.71 -3.70 -49.83
CA GLU A 70 -27.35 -4.07 -49.40
C GLU A 70 -27.38 -5.09 -48.24
N TYR A 71 -28.46 -5.14 -47.47
CA TYR A 71 -28.61 -5.96 -46.25
C TYR A 71 -27.34 -5.97 -45.39
N SER A 72 -26.85 -4.78 -45.04
CA SER A 72 -25.68 -4.60 -44.19
C SER A 72 -26.10 -4.15 -42.81
N LEU A 73 -25.68 -4.88 -41.77
CA LEU A 73 -25.95 -4.48 -40.39
C LEU A 73 -25.28 -3.15 -40.04
N ASP A 74 -24.21 -2.76 -40.73
CA ASP A 74 -23.55 -1.46 -40.57
C ASP A 74 -24.47 -0.26 -40.86
N LYS A 75 -25.62 -0.47 -41.51
CA LYS A 75 -26.60 0.61 -41.76
C LYS A 75 -27.53 0.87 -40.58
N ILE A 76 -27.52 0.02 -39.57
CA ILE A 76 -28.53 -0.01 -38.51
C ILE A 76 -28.22 0.92 -37.30
N PRO A 77 -26.97 1.07 -36.83
CA PRO A 77 -26.68 1.74 -35.55
C PRO A 77 -27.20 3.17 -35.40
N SER A 78 -27.15 3.95 -36.49
CA SER A 78 -27.68 5.32 -36.53
C SER A 78 -29.19 5.40 -36.23
N GLY A 79 -29.91 4.28 -36.31
CA GLY A 79 -31.29 4.16 -35.89
C GLY A 79 -31.55 4.55 -34.44
N ARG A 80 -30.58 4.37 -33.54
CA ARG A 80 -30.72 4.79 -32.13
C ARG A 80 -30.81 6.31 -32.01
N GLY A 81 -30.01 7.03 -32.78
CA GLY A 81 -30.10 8.49 -32.88
C GLY A 81 -31.45 8.96 -33.42
N LEU A 82 -32.07 8.22 -34.35
CA LEU A 82 -33.42 8.51 -34.84
C LEU A 82 -34.49 8.33 -33.75
N LEU A 83 -34.41 7.25 -32.97
CA LEU A 83 -35.33 7.03 -31.84
C LEU A 83 -35.16 8.12 -30.77
N PHE A 84 -33.91 8.49 -30.47
CA PHE A 84 -33.61 9.62 -29.58
C PHE A 84 -34.25 10.93 -30.06
N LEU A 85 -34.01 11.34 -31.31
CA LEU A 85 -34.59 12.58 -31.83
C LEU A 85 -36.11 12.53 -31.92
N TYR A 86 -36.70 11.37 -32.21
CA TYR A 86 -38.15 11.22 -32.18
C TYR A 86 -38.69 11.46 -30.76
N ARG A 87 -38.06 10.90 -29.72
CA ARG A 87 -38.44 11.15 -28.32
C ARG A 87 -38.29 12.62 -27.92
N GLU A 88 -37.19 13.27 -28.31
CA GLU A 88 -36.92 14.65 -27.91
C GLU A 88 -37.78 15.67 -28.67
N THR A 89 -38.20 15.37 -29.91
CA THR A 89 -38.83 16.37 -30.79
C THR A 89 -40.26 16.06 -31.21
N GLY A 90 -40.69 14.80 -31.12
CA GLY A 90 -41.96 14.32 -31.67
C GLY A 90 -42.05 14.37 -33.21
N GLN A 91 -40.96 14.69 -33.93
CA GLN A 91 -41.01 14.82 -35.38
C GLN A 91 -41.09 13.46 -36.07
N GLU A 92 -42.20 13.25 -36.79
CA GLU A 92 -42.56 11.98 -37.42
C GLU A 92 -41.53 11.46 -38.44
N LYS A 93 -40.79 12.36 -39.11
CA LYS A 93 -39.74 11.99 -40.07
C LYS A 93 -38.71 11.02 -39.49
N TYR A 94 -38.37 11.16 -38.20
CA TYR A 94 -37.39 10.28 -37.54
C TYR A 94 -37.97 8.89 -37.27
N ARG A 95 -39.24 8.81 -36.86
CA ARG A 95 -39.94 7.54 -36.66
C ARG A 95 -40.07 6.76 -37.97
N LEU A 96 -40.41 7.45 -39.06
CA LEU A 96 -40.50 6.87 -40.40
C LEU A 96 -39.13 6.40 -40.92
N ALA A 97 -38.05 7.13 -40.62
CA ALA A 97 -36.69 6.69 -40.93
C ALA A 97 -36.30 5.44 -40.13
N ALA A 98 -36.54 5.42 -38.81
CA ALA A 98 -36.27 4.26 -37.97
C ALA A 98 -37.04 3.01 -38.43
N LYS A 99 -38.29 3.18 -38.87
CA LYS A 99 -39.10 2.10 -39.44
C LYS A 99 -38.42 1.44 -40.65
N GLN A 100 -37.74 2.20 -41.51
CA GLN A 100 -37.07 1.65 -42.69
C GLN A 100 -35.88 0.75 -42.31
N LEU A 101 -35.09 1.14 -41.30
CA LEU A 101 -34.01 0.32 -40.78
C LEU A 101 -34.55 -0.98 -40.17
N MET A 102 -35.68 -0.89 -39.46
CA MET A 102 -36.36 -2.05 -38.90
C MET A 102 -36.92 -2.99 -39.99
N GLU A 103 -37.42 -2.44 -41.10
CA GLU A 103 -37.86 -3.23 -42.26
C GLU A 103 -36.72 -4.02 -42.90
N GLN A 104 -35.50 -3.46 -42.93
CA GLN A 104 -34.31 -4.22 -43.35
C GLN A 104 -34.03 -5.37 -42.38
N LEU A 105 -33.97 -5.12 -41.07
CA LEU A 105 -33.69 -6.16 -40.06
C LEU A 105 -34.65 -7.35 -40.16
N ARG A 106 -35.94 -7.10 -40.38
CA ARG A 106 -36.96 -8.15 -40.56
C ARG A 106 -36.70 -9.06 -41.76
N ARG A 107 -35.97 -8.57 -42.77
CA ARG A 107 -35.64 -9.28 -44.01
C ARG A 107 -34.15 -9.60 -44.12
N GLN A 108 -33.37 -9.32 -43.07
CA GLN A 108 -31.93 -9.55 -43.07
C GLN A 108 -31.66 -11.05 -43.29
N PRO A 109 -30.77 -11.42 -44.22
CA PRO A 109 -30.38 -12.81 -44.46
C PRO A 109 -29.85 -13.48 -43.18
N ARG A 110 -30.08 -14.79 -43.06
CA ARG A 110 -29.75 -15.55 -41.85
C ARG A 110 -28.96 -16.81 -42.13
N THR A 111 -28.15 -17.22 -41.16
CA THR A 111 -27.52 -18.54 -41.11
C THR A 111 -28.61 -19.60 -40.84
N GLU A 112 -28.29 -20.88 -41.04
CA GLU A 112 -29.19 -22.00 -40.73
C GLU A 112 -29.57 -22.01 -39.24
N SER A 113 -28.63 -21.65 -38.36
CA SER A 113 -28.89 -21.47 -36.92
C SER A 113 -29.75 -20.23 -36.59
N GLY A 114 -30.13 -19.43 -37.58
CA GLY A 114 -31.00 -18.27 -37.43
C GLY A 114 -30.30 -16.96 -37.08
N SER A 115 -28.96 -16.92 -37.07
CA SER A 115 -28.22 -15.69 -36.81
C SER A 115 -28.20 -14.77 -38.03
N PHE A 116 -28.20 -13.45 -37.84
CA PHE A 116 -28.07 -12.52 -38.97
C PHE A 116 -26.71 -12.64 -39.65
N TRP A 117 -26.72 -12.63 -40.98
CA TRP A 117 -25.51 -12.33 -41.74
C TRP A 117 -25.11 -10.89 -41.45
N HIS A 118 -23.82 -10.67 -41.21
CA HIS A 118 -23.31 -9.32 -40.96
C HIS A 118 -23.53 -8.41 -42.19
N LYS A 119 -23.30 -8.93 -43.40
CA LYS A 119 -23.61 -8.28 -44.68
C LYS A 119 -24.06 -9.33 -45.70
N LYS A 120 -24.82 -8.93 -46.72
CA LYS A 120 -25.19 -9.81 -47.84
C LYS A 120 -23.98 -10.49 -48.50
N ILE A 121 -22.85 -9.78 -48.56
CA ILE A 121 -21.59 -10.26 -49.14
C ILE A 121 -20.83 -11.24 -48.22
N TYR A 122 -21.30 -11.46 -46.98
CA TYR A 122 -20.72 -12.36 -45.99
C TYR A 122 -21.71 -13.48 -45.65
N PRO A 123 -21.96 -14.40 -46.62
CA PRO A 123 -22.97 -15.43 -46.45
C PRO A 123 -22.58 -16.41 -45.35
N ARG A 124 -23.56 -16.76 -44.50
CA ARG A 124 -23.46 -17.80 -43.44
C ARG A 124 -22.49 -17.47 -42.30
N GLN A 125 -22.12 -16.20 -42.14
CA GLN A 125 -21.16 -15.79 -41.11
C GLN A 125 -21.84 -15.12 -39.91
N ILE A 126 -21.37 -15.44 -38.71
CA ILE A 126 -21.73 -14.80 -37.44
C ILE A 126 -20.52 -13.98 -36.97
N TRP A 127 -20.73 -12.71 -36.65
CA TRP A 127 -19.69 -11.77 -36.24
C TRP A 127 -20.07 -11.12 -34.92
N LEU A 128 -19.12 -10.97 -33.99
CA LEU A 128 -19.35 -10.22 -32.76
C LEU A 128 -19.81 -8.77 -33.04
N ASP A 129 -19.22 -8.14 -34.05
CA ASP A 129 -19.59 -6.80 -34.53
C ASP A 129 -21.09 -6.71 -34.83
N GLY A 130 -21.64 -7.73 -35.49
CA GLY A 130 -23.04 -7.79 -35.89
C GLY A 130 -24.01 -7.70 -34.71
N LEU A 131 -23.63 -8.19 -33.53
CA LEU A 131 -24.46 -8.12 -32.33
C LEU A 131 -24.66 -6.67 -31.90
N TYR A 132 -23.60 -5.87 -31.84
CA TYR A 132 -23.74 -4.44 -31.52
C TYR A 132 -24.43 -3.66 -32.63
N MET A 133 -24.17 -4.01 -33.89
CA MET A 133 -24.76 -3.28 -35.02
C MET A 133 -26.29 -3.42 -35.05
N ALA A 134 -26.83 -4.58 -34.71
CA ALA A 134 -28.26 -4.87 -34.79
C ALA A 134 -28.99 -4.84 -33.44
N ALA A 135 -28.50 -5.55 -32.43
CA ALA A 135 -29.31 -5.92 -31.28
C ALA A 135 -29.79 -4.74 -30.42
N PRO A 136 -28.95 -3.74 -30.07
CA PRO A 136 -29.40 -2.58 -29.29
C PRO A 136 -30.52 -1.80 -29.98
N PHE A 137 -30.39 -1.51 -31.27
CA PHE A 137 -31.45 -0.81 -32.02
C PHE A 137 -32.70 -1.67 -32.18
N TYR A 138 -32.54 -2.94 -32.54
CA TYR A 138 -33.66 -3.87 -32.73
C TYR A 138 -34.50 -3.99 -31.46
N LEU A 139 -33.84 -4.22 -30.31
CA LEU A 139 -34.51 -4.33 -29.03
C LEU A 139 -35.18 -3.02 -28.62
N GLN A 140 -34.47 -1.90 -28.77
CA GLN A 140 -35.01 -0.59 -28.44
C GLN A 140 -36.24 -0.26 -29.28
N TYR A 141 -36.20 -0.54 -30.58
CA TYR A 141 -37.34 -0.34 -31.47
C TYR A 141 -38.53 -1.20 -31.07
N GLU A 142 -38.33 -2.50 -30.82
CA GLU A 142 -39.42 -3.42 -30.42
C GLU A 142 -40.05 -3.00 -29.09
N MET A 143 -39.25 -2.49 -28.15
CA MET A 143 -39.72 -2.06 -26.83
C MET A 143 -40.45 -0.71 -26.86
N GLU A 144 -40.02 0.23 -27.71
CA GLU A 144 -40.58 1.59 -27.77
C GLU A 144 -41.71 1.75 -28.81
N LEU A 145 -41.60 1.10 -29.98
CA LEU A 145 -42.48 1.31 -31.13
C LEU A 145 -43.07 0.03 -31.72
N GLY A 146 -42.56 -1.15 -31.32
CA GLY A 146 -42.99 -2.46 -31.81
C GLY A 146 -44.06 -3.12 -30.95
N ASP A 147 -44.28 -4.41 -31.18
CA ASP A 147 -45.23 -5.25 -30.42
C ASP A 147 -44.54 -6.29 -29.52
N LYS A 148 -43.20 -6.18 -29.40
CA LYS A 148 -42.33 -7.01 -28.53
C LYS A 148 -42.28 -8.50 -28.90
N LYS A 149 -42.86 -8.91 -30.04
CA LYS A 149 -42.87 -10.32 -30.45
C LYS A 149 -41.50 -10.88 -30.81
N ASN A 150 -40.55 -10.00 -31.15
CA ASN A 150 -39.24 -10.39 -31.65
C ASN A 150 -38.13 -10.35 -30.58
N CYS A 151 -38.44 -10.13 -29.30
CA CYS A 151 -37.42 -10.14 -28.24
C CYS A 151 -36.68 -11.48 -28.17
N ALA A 152 -37.38 -12.61 -28.30
CA ALA A 152 -36.76 -13.94 -28.31
C ALA A 152 -35.76 -14.14 -29.46
N ASP A 153 -36.04 -13.55 -30.64
CA ASP A 153 -35.11 -13.59 -31.79
C ASP A 153 -33.80 -12.85 -31.50
N ILE A 154 -33.87 -11.76 -30.74
CA ILE A 154 -32.69 -10.99 -30.31
C ILE A 154 -31.86 -11.82 -29.33
N ILE A 155 -32.49 -12.44 -28.33
CA ILE A 155 -31.81 -13.32 -27.37
C ILE A 155 -31.13 -14.48 -28.09
N LYS A 156 -31.79 -15.05 -29.12
CA LYS A 156 -31.22 -16.12 -29.94
C LYS A 156 -29.91 -15.74 -30.63
N GLN A 157 -29.73 -14.47 -31.00
CA GLN A 157 -28.46 -14.01 -31.58
C GLN A 157 -27.31 -14.14 -30.56
N PHE A 158 -27.54 -13.78 -29.29
CA PHE A 158 -26.55 -13.90 -28.23
C PHE A 158 -26.28 -15.36 -27.85
N GLU A 159 -27.32 -16.21 -27.79
CA GLU A 159 -27.16 -17.65 -27.59
C GLU A 159 -26.23 -18.28 -28.66
N ASN A 160 -26.45 -17.93 -29.92
CA ASN A 160 -25.63 -18.42 -31.02
C ASN A 160 -24.20 -17.86 -30.96
N ALA A 161 -24.02 -16.59 -30.55
CA ALA A 161 -22.68 -16.04 -30.31
C ALA A 161 -21.94 -16.83 -29.21
N ARG A 162 -22.59 -17.08 -28.07
CA ARG A 162 -22.02 -17.93 -27.00
C ARG A 162 -21.71 -19.34 -27.47
N ARG A 163 -22.58 -19.94 -28.28
CA ARG A 163 -22.41 -21.31 -28.78
C ARG A 163 -21.25 -21.44 -29.77
N PHE A 164 -21.14 -20.52 -30.72
CA PHE A 164 -20.22 -20.69 -31.85
C PHE A 164 -18.92 -19.91 -31.70
N LEU A 165 -18.95 -18.75 -31.02
CA LEU A 165 -17.80 -17.84 -30.93
C LEU A 165 -17.02 -17.95 -29.63
N TYR A 166 -17.61 -18.47 -28.54
CA TYR A 166 -16.89 -18.59 -27.28
C TYR A 166 -15.87 -19.72 -27.30
N ASP A 167 -14.64 -19.40 -26.93
CA ASP A 167 -13.57 -20.36 -26.73
C ASP A 167 -13.41 -20.66 -25.24
N GLU A 168 -13.69 -21.91 -24.84
CA GLU A 168 -13.60 -22.33 -23.45
C GLU A 168 -12.16 -22.29 -22.91
N SER A 169 -11.16 -22.52 -23.76
CA SER A 169 -9.76 -22.60 -23.35
C SER A 169 -9.18 -21.22 -23.05
N ALA A 170 -9.46 -20.24 -23.91
CA ALA A 170 -9.06 -18.85 -23.70
C ALA A 170 -10.03 -18.11 -22.76
N SER A 171 -11.25 -18.62 -22.59
CA SER A 171 -12.37 -17.89 -21.97
C SER A 171 -12.60 -16.53 -22.66
N LEU A 172 -12.50 -16.49 -23.99
CA LEU A 172 -12.67 -15.29 -24.81
C LEU A 172 -13.62 -15.56 -25.97
N TYR A 173 -14.12 -14.49 -26.59
CA TYR A 173 -15.00 -14.59 -27.76
C TYR A 173 -14.21 -14.32 -29.03
N ILE A 174 -14.21 -15.29 -29.95
CA ILE A 174 -13.50 -15.19 -31.23
C ILE A 174 -14.26 -14.27 -32.19
N HIS A 175 -13.54 -13.58 -33.08
CA HIS A 175 -14.11 -12.49 -33.88
C HIS A 175 -15.30 -12.92 -34.75
N ALA A 176 -15.16 -14.02 -35.51
CA ALA A 176 -16.23 -14.52 -36.35
C ALA A 176 -16.22 -16.04 -36.53
N TYR A 177 -17.35 -16.54 -37.04
CA TYR A 177 -17.60 -17.93 -37.34
C TYR A 177 -18.32 -18.04 -38.70
N ASP A 178 -17.84 -18.93 -39.57
CA ASP A 178 -18.52 -19.33 -40.79
C ASP A 178 -19.23 -20.68 -40.59
N GLU A 179 -20.55 -20.67 -40.59
CA GLU A 179 -21.37 -21.87 -40.40
C GLU A 179 -21.16 -22.89 -41.53
N GLY A 180 -20.82 -22.40 -42.74
CA GLY A 180 -20.51 -23.24 -43.89
C GLY A 180 -19.09 -23.83 -43.90
N LYS A 181 -18.19 -23.40 -42.99
CA LYS A 181 -16.76 -23.80 -42.92
C LYS A 181 -16.04 -23.77 -44.27
N CYS A 182 -16.35 -22.77 -45.09
CA CYS A 182 -15.94 -22.66 -46.48
C CYS A 182 -15.21 -21.35 -46.78
N GLN A 183 -15.21 -20.38 -45.85
CA GLN A 183 -14.38 -19.18 -45.98
C GLN A 183 -12.90 -19.53 -45.82
N PHE A 184 -12.04 -18.87 -46.59
CA PHE A 184 -10.60 -19.15 -46.61
C PHE A 184 -9.89 -18.85 -45.27
N TRP A 185 -10.44 -17.94 -44.47
CA TRP A 185 -9.93 -17.59 -43.13
C TRP A 185 -10.50 -18.48 -42.02
N ALA A 186 -11.55 -19.27 -42.31
CA ALA A 186 -12.23 -20.07 -41.32
C ALA A 186 -11.48 -21.40 -41.12
N ASP A 187 -11.30 -21.77 -39.86
CA ASP A 187 -10.78 -23.08 -39.52
C ASP A 187 -11.70 -24.20 -40.08
N PRO A 188 -11.17 -25.18 -40.83
CA PRO A 188 -11.99 -26.19 -41.50
C PRO A 188 -12.80 -27.09 -40.56
N GLU A 189 -12.34 -27.27 -39.32
CA GLU A 189 -12.99 -28.16 -38.33
C GLU A 189 -14.03 -27.40 -37.50
N THR A 190 -13.67 -26.22 -37.03
CA THR A 190 -14.44 -25.43 -36.08
C THR A 190 -15.23 -24.30 -36.72
N GLY A 191 -14.89 -23.88 -37.94
CA GLY A 191 -15.49 -22.74 -38.65
C GLY A 191 -15.09 -21.37 -38.11
N ARG A 192 -14.19 -21.29 -37.12
CA ARG A 192 -13.84 -20.06 -36.41
C ARG A 192 -12.72 -19.29 -37.11
N SER A 193 -12.72 -17.96 -36.99
CA SER A 193 -11.56 -17.13 -37.31
C SER A 193 -10.39 -17.40 -36.36
N PRO A 194 -9.14 -17.10 -36.72
CA PRO A 194 -7.98 -17.60 -35.95
C PRO A 194 -7.59 -16.79 -34.69
N ASN A 195 -8.12 -15.58 -34.47
CA ASN A 195 -7.66 -14.70 -33.39
C ASN A 195 -8.81 -13.97 -32.65
N PHE A 196 -8.53 -13.57 -31.41
CA PHE A 196 -9.39 -12.75 -30.55
C PHE A 196 -9.06 -11.27 -30.78
N TRP A 197 -9.92 -10.60 -31.53
CA TRP A 197 -9.75 -9.17 -31.82
C TRP A 197 -10.50 -8.32 -30.78
N SER A 198 -9.76 -7.49 -30.06
CA SER A 198 -10.27 -6.84 -28.84
C SER A 198 -11.44 -5.90 -29.09
N ARG A 199 -11.48 -5.21 -30.25
CA ARG A 199 -12.61 -4.35 -30.58
C ARG A 199 -13.87 -5.17 -30.90
N ALA A 200 -13.76 -6.36 -31.51
CA ALA A 200 -14.91 -7.24 -31.71
C ALA A 200 -15.49 -7.71 -30.37
N GLU A 201 -14.65 -8.07 -29.41
CA GLU A 201 -15.11 -8.37 -28.04
C GLU A 201 -15.72 -7.12 -27.37
N GLY A 202 -15.13 -5.94 -27.59
CA GLY A 202 -15.68 -4.65 -27.15
C GLY A 202 -17.10 -4.40 -27.68
N TRP A 203 -17.36 -4.66 -28.97
CA TRP A 203 -18.71 -4.58 -29.53
C TRP A 203 -19.69 -5.52 -28.83
N TYR A 204 -19.28 -6.77 -28.60
CA TYR A 204 -20.11 -7.73 -27.90
C TYR A 204 -20.45 -7.28 -26.47
N LEU A 205 -19.46 -6.78 -25.73
CA LEU A 205 -19.64 -6.21 -24.39
C LEU A 205 -20.60 -5.01 -24.38
N MET A 206 -20.52 -4.14 -25.37
CA MET A 206 -21.44 -3.00 -25.51
C MET A 206 -22.85 -3.45 -25.87
N ALA A 207 -22.98 -4.46 -26.73
CA ALA A 207 -24.29 -4.99 -27.13
C ALA A 207 -25.03 -5.57 -25.93
N LEU A 208 -24.32 -6.37 -25.11
CA LEU A 208 -24.84 -6.90 -23.85
C LEU A 208 -25.22 -5.78 -22.88
N ALA A 209 -24.33 -4.80 -22.68
CA ALA A 209 -24.58 -3.68 -21.77
C ALA A 209 -25.82 -2.86 -22.18
N ASP A 210 -25.98 -2.60 -23.47
CA ASP A 210 -27.09 -1.82 -23.99
C ASP A 210 -28.40 -2.60 -23.98
N CYS A 211 -28.39 -3.86 -24.41
CA CYS A 211 -29.58 -4.71 -24.36
C CYS A 211 -30.08 -4.90 -22.92
N CYS A 212 -29.18 -5.19 -21.98
CA CYS A 212 -29.52 -5.29 -20.55
C CYS A 212 -30.17 -4.00 -20.03
N SER A 213 -29.71 -2.83 -20.46
CA SER A 213 -30.30 -1.55 -20.03
C SER A 213 -31.68 -1.25 -20.62
N ILE A 214 -32.07 -1.93 -21.69
CA ILE A 214 -33.38 -1.81 -22.33
C ILE A 214 -34.37 -2.83 -21.74
N LEU A 215 -33.90 -4.03 -21.40
CA LEU A 215 -34.74 -5.08 -20.83
C LEU A 215 -35.24 -4.73 -19.42
N PRO A 216 -36.45 -5.18 -19.04
CA PRO A 216 -36.92 -5.09 -17.66
C PRO A 216 -35.95 -5.81 -16.71
N ARG A 217 -35.42 -5.07 -15.72
CA ARG A 217 -34.45 -5.62 -14.75
C ARG A 217 -35.02 -6.85 -14.04
N GLY A 218 -34.25 -7.93 -14.04
CA GLY A 218 -34.61 -9.19 -13.38
C GLY A 218 -35.49 -10.14 -14.19
N SER A 219 -35.91 -9.79 -15.42
CA SER A 219 -36.55 -10.76 -16.32
C SER A 219 -35.60 -11.92 -16.68
N GLU A 220 -36.14 -13.04 -17.17
CA GLU A 220 -35.35 -14.19 -17.61
C GLU A 220 -34.32 -13.80 -18.67
N ASP A 221 -34.75 -13.09 -19.71
CA ASP A 221 -33.87 -12.56 -20.77
C ASP A 221 -32.77 -11.65 -20.19
N TRP A 222 -33.12 -10.79 -19.21
CA TRP A 222 -32.15 -9.90 -18.57
C TRP A 222 -31.11 -10.69 -17.78
N GLN A 223 -31.53 -11.70 -17.01
CA GLN A 223 -30.62 -12.54 -16.24
C GLN A 223 -29.69 -13.33 -17.15
N TYR A 224 -30.21 -13.85 -18.26
CA TYR A 224 -29.42 -14.58 -19.24
C TYR A 224 -28.34 -13.70 -19.87
N LEU A 225 -28.71 -12.52 -20.39
CA LEU A 225 -27.73 -11.59 -20.97
C LEU A 225 -26.75 -11.04 -19.93
N ALA A 226 -27.20 -10.77 -18.69
CA ALA A 226 -26.30 -10.38 -17.60
C ALA A 226 -25.28 -11.47 -17.27
N GLY A 227 -25.66 -12.75 -17.36
CA GLY A 227 -24.77 -13.89 -17.22
C GLY A 227 -23.69 -13.93 -18.31
N LEU A 228 -24.10 -13.84 -19.59
CA LEU A 228 -23.17 -13.78 -20.73
C LEU A 228 -22.24 -12.56 -20.63
N TRP A 229 -22.77 -11.44 -20.16
CA TRP A 229 -22.00 -10.22 -19.98
C TRP A 229 -20.92 -10.37 -18.93
N LYS A 230 -21.27 -10.95 -17.78
CA LYS A 230 -20.31 -11.24 -16.72
C LYS A 230 -19.21 -12.19 -17.22
N GLU A 231 -19.59 -13.25 -17.92
CA GLU A 231 -18.65 -14.21 -18.51
C GLU A 231 -17.67 -13.54 -19.47
N ALA A 232 -18.16 -12.75 -20.43
CA ALA A 232 -17.32 -12.07 -21.41
C ALA A 232 -16.36 -11.06 -20.76
N MET A 233 -16.85 -10.26 -19.80
CA MET A 233 -16.03 -9.28 -19.10
C MET A 233 -14.96 -9.95 -18.22
N GLU A 234 -15.33 -10.98 -17.47
CA GLU A 234 -14.38 -11.75 -16.64
C GLU A 234 -13.32 -12.45 -17.50
N GLY A 235 -13.69 -12.92 -18.69
CA GLY A 235 -12.78 -13.44 -19.71
C GLY A 235 -11.74 -12.40 -20.14
N MET A 236 -12.21 -11.27 -20.67
CA MET A 236 -11.33 -10.19 -21.12
C MET A 236 -10.41 -9.68 -20.00
N LEU A 237 -10.93 -9.46 -18.78
CA LEU A 237 -10.14 -8.91 -17.66
C LEU A 237 -8.93 -9.76 -17.26
N ARG A 238 -8.89 -11.06 -17.59
CA ARG A 238 -7.69 -11.91 -17.39
C ARG A 238 -6.50 -11.46 -18.25
N TYR A 239 -6.77 -10.80 -19.35
CA TYR A 239 -5.80 -10.33 -20.33
C TYR A 239 -5.59 -8.81 -20.29
N GLN A 240 -6.15 -8.13 -19.28
CA GLN A 240 -5.90 -6.71 -19.08
C GLN A 240 -4.41 -6.50 -18.81
N ASP A 241 -3.79 -5.61 -19.58
CA ASP A 241 -2.39 -5.27 -19.39
C ASP A 241 -2.19 -4.67 -17.99
N GLN A 242 -1.27 -5.22 -17.20
CA GLN A 242 -1.10 -4.81 -15.81
C GLN A 242 -0.40 -3.45 -15.69
N GLU A 243 0.40 -3.05 -16.69
CA GLU A 243 1.13 -1.79 -16.71
C GLU A 243 0.19 -0.61 -17.03
N SER A 244 -0.44 -0.64 -18.20
CA SER A 244 -1.33 0.44 -18.66
C SER A 244 -2.76 0.32 -18.12
N GLY A 245 -3.23 -0.91 -17.84
CA GLY A 245 -4.65 -1.19 -17.61
C GLY A 245 -5.48 -1.26 -18.89
N LEU A 246 -4.88 -1.09 -20.08
CA LEU A 246 -5.57 -1.16 -21.37
C LEU A 246 -5.58 -2.59 -21.92
N PHE A 247 -6.30 -2.81 -23.01
CA PHE A 247 -6.27 -4.07 -23.76
C PHE A 247 -5.43 -3.92 -25.03
N PHE A 248 -4.67 -4.95 -25.36
CA PHE A 248 -3.96 -5.04 -26.64
C PHE A 248 -4.93 -5.17 -27.82
N GLN A 249 -4.51 -4.90 -29.06
CA GLN A 249 -5.31 -5.10 -30.28
C GLN A 249 -5.74 -6.56 -30.46
N LEU A 250 -4.86 -7.50 -30.12
CA LEU A 250 -5.19 -8.92 -29.99
C LEU A 250 -5.12 -9.33 -28.51
N THR A 251 -6.29 -9.59 -27.91
CA THR A 251 -6.49 -9.78 -26.45
C THR A 251 -5.53 -10.82 -25.87
N ALA A 252 -5.50 -12.02 -26.44
CA ALA A 252 -4.73 -13.15 -25.93
C ALA A 252 -3.23 -13.09 -26.23
N LEU A 253 -2.79 -12.13 -27.04
CA LEU A 253 -1.44 -12.09 -27.62
C LEU A 253 -0.64 -10.85 -27.19
N GLY A 254 -0.84 -10.36 -25.97
CA GLY A 254 -0.21 -9.13 -25.48
C GLY A 254 1.34 -9.11 -25.52
N LYS A 255 1.98 -10.29 -25.51
CA LYS A 255 3.45 -10.42 -25.60
C LYS A 255 3.99 -10.47 -27.04
N THR A 256 3.12 -10.52 -28.04
CA THR A 256 3.53 -10.62 -29.45
C THR A 256 4.14 -9.30 -29.93
N PRO A 257 5.36 -9.30 -30.51
CA PRO A 257 5.97 -8.10 -31.06
C PRO A 257 5.06 -7.38 -32.07
N GLY A 258 4.96 -6.05 -31.95
CA GLY A 258 4.10 -5.22 -32.80
C GLY A 258 2.63 -5.17 -32.37
N ASN A 259 2.21 -5.95 -31.37
CA ASN A 259 0.91 -5.75 -30.75
C ASN A 259 0.92 -4.44 -29.94
N TYR A 260 -0.21 -3.74 -29.91
CA TYR A 260 -0.32 -2.41 -29.31
C TYR A 260 -1.56 -2.28 -28.45
N LEU A 261 -1.51 -1.42 -27.44
CA LEU A 261 -2.65 -1.10 -26.59
C LEU A 261 -3.69 -0.29 -27.37
N GLU A 262 -4.86 -0.89 -27.56
CA GLU A 262 -5.93 -0.43 -28.45
C GLU A 262 -6.95 0.41 -27.67
N THR A 263 -7.15 1.63 -28.13
CA THR A 263 -7.93 2.65 -27.43
C THR A 263 -9.43 2.37 -27.42
N SER A 264 -10.00 1.98 -28.55
CA SER A 264 -11.44 1.78 -28.69
C SER A 264 -11.94 0.61 -27.85
N ALA A 265 -11.34 -0.58 -27.96
CA ALA A 265 -11.65 -1.78 -27.19
C ALA A 265 -11.57 -1.52 -25.68
N SER A 266 -10.52 -0.82 -25.25
CA SER A 266 -10.36 -0.42 -23.85
C SER A 266 -11.51 0.49 -23.40
N ALA A 267 -11.83 1.54 -24.17
CA ALA A 267 -12.95 2.42 -23.86
C ALA A 267 -14.30 1.67 -23.83
N MET A 268 -14.52 0.73 -24.75
CA MET A 268 -15.71 -0.12 -24.78
C MET A 268 -15.84 -0.98 -23.52
N ALA A 269 -14.73 -1.58 -23.07
CA ALA A 269 -14.70 -2.35 -21.83
C ALA A 269 -14.99 -1.46 -20.61
N ALA A 270 -14.39 -0.26 -20.52
CA ALA A 270 -14.66 0.67 -19.42
C ALA A 270 -16.13 1.11 -19.37
N TYR A 271 -16.70 1.50 -20.53
CA TYR A 271 -18.12 1.81 -20.64
C TYR A 271 -18.99 0.66 -20.13
N SER A 272 -18.69 -0.55 -20.56
CA SER A 272 -19.40 -1.76 -20.18
C SER A 272 -19.32 -1.99 -18.66
N ILE A 273 -18.14 -1.93 -18.07
CA ILE A 273 -17.97 -2.10 -16.62
C ILE A 273 -18.77 -1.06 -15.82
N TYR A 274 -18.68 0.24 -16.17
CA TYR A 274 -19.39 1.28 -15.41
C TYR A 274 -20.90 1.06 -15.46
N LYS A 275 -21.43 0.75 -16.65
CA LYS A 275 -22.85 0.50 -16.84
C LYS A 275 -23.31 -0.75 -16.07
N GLY A 276 -22.54 -1.83 -16.10
CA GLY A 276 -22.88 -3.04 -15.35
C GLY A 276 -22.81 -2.84 -13.84
N TYR A 277 -21.94 -1.97 -13.34
CA TYR A 277 -21.89 -1.62 -11.92
C TYR A 277 -23.14 -0.85 -11.46
N GLU A 278 -23.58 0.14 -12.23
CA GLU A 278 -24.84 0.86 -11.97
C GLU A 278 -26.04 -0.09 -11.91
N MET A 279 -26.01 -1.13 -12.74
CA MET A 279 -27.04 -2.17 -12.81
C MET A 279 -26.87 -3.29 -11.76
N GLY A 280 -25.84 -3.23 -10.91
CA GLY A 280 -25.56 -4.21 -9.85
C GLY A 280 -25.06 -5.57 -10.36
N ILE A 281 -24.55 -5.64 -11.60
CA ILE A 281 -23.98 -6.85 -12.21
C ILE A 281 -22.50 -6.99 -11.83
N PHE A 282 -21.77 -5.89 -11.81
CA PHE A 282 -20.36 -5.84 -11.42
C PHE A 282 -20.19 -5.28 -10.01
N ASN A 283 -19.08 -5.65 -9.38
CA ASN A 283 -18.72 -5.18 -8.05
C ASN A 283 -17.71 -4.01 -8.13
N ARG A 284 -17.35 -3.46 -6.97
CA ARG A 284 -16.41 -2.32 -6.88
C ARG A 284 -15.00 -2.65 -7.38
N GLN A 285 -14.53 -3.89 -7.22
CA GLN A 285 -13.21 -4.31 -7.71
C GLN A 285 -13.16 -4.30 -9.23
N THR A 286 -14.23 -4.75 -9.89
CA THR A 286 -14.35 -4.66 -11.36
C THR A 286 -14.33 -3.21 -11.82
N VAL A 287 -15.05 -2.31 -11.13
CA VAL A 287 -15.06 -0.87 -11.47
C VAL A 287 -13.68 -0.23 -11.37
N GLN A 288 -12.87 -0.62 -10.39
CA GLN A 288 -11.48 -0.13 -10.31
C GLN A 288 -10.68 -0.46 -11.57
N ARG A 289 -10.97 -1.58 -12.26
CA ARG A 289 -10.35 -1.91 -13.55
C ARG A 289 -10.76 -0.93 -14.65
N ALA A 290 -12.00 -0.42 -14.64
CA ALA A 290 -12.46 0.61 -15.56
C ALA A 290 -11.92 2.01 -15.22
N ASP A 291 -11.73 2.31 -13.93
CA ASP A 291 -11.09 3.54 -13.47
C ASP A 291 -9.64 3.62 -14.01
N LEU A 292 -8.91 2.50 -13.99
CA LEU A 292 -7.56 2.38 -14.60
C LEU A 292 -7.56 2.60 -16.12
N ILE A 293 -8.56 2.05 -16.83
CA ILE A 293 -8.70 2.25 -18.27
C ILE A 293 -8.97 3.73 -18.56
N MET A 294 -9.96 4.34 -17.90
CA MET A 294 -10.30 5.75 -18.15
C MET A 294 -9.12 6.67 -17.90
N MET A 295 -8.35 6.40 -16.85
CA MET A 295 -7.10 7.09 -16.60
C MET A 295 -6.14 6.97 -17.77
N ALA A 296 -5.78 5.76 -18.19
CA ALA A 296 -4.81 5.57 -19.26
C ALA A 296 -5.29 6.18 -20.59
N LEU A 297 -6.60 6.16 -20.87
CA LEU A 297 -7.17 6.86 -22.02
C LEU A 297 -6.97 8.39 -21.92
N GLU A 298 -7.17 8.99 -20.74
CA GLU A 298 -6.98 10.41 -20.53
C GLU A 298 -5.50 10.85 -20.51
N THR A 299 -4.61 10.06 -19.93
CA THR A 299 -3.21 10.45 -19.68
C THR A 299 -2.26 9.97 -20.78
N GLU A 300 -2.52 8.80 -21.36
CA GLU A 300 -1.65 8.19 -22.36
C GLU A 300 -2.18 8.36 -23.78
N LYS A 301 -3.51 8.33 -24.00
CA LYS A 301 -4.09 8.33 -25.35
C LYS A 301 -4.56 9.70 -25.82
N LEU A 302 -4.96 10.61 -24.92
CA LEU A 302 -5.22 12.00 -25.29
C LEU A 302 -3.92 12.79 -25.42
N LYS A 303 -3.59 13.21 -26.64
CA LYS A 303 -2.40 14.02 -26.93
C LYS A 303 -2.78 15.40 -27.43
N LEU A 304 -2.12 16.42 -26.89
CA LEU A 304 -2.25 17.80 -27.36
C LEU A 304 -1.29 18.02 -28.53
N ARG A 305 -1.83 18.30 -29.73
CA ARG A 305 -1.04 18.66 -30.92
C ARG A 305 -1.64 19.91 -31.55
N ASN A 306 -0.80 20.90 -31.85
CA ASN A 306 -1.23 22.18 -32.45
C ASN A 306 -2.41 22.85 -31.71
N GLY A 307 -2.42 22.78 -30.37
CA GLY A 307 -3.48 23.35 -29.53
C GLY A 307 -4.80 22.57 -29.48
N CYS A 308 -4.91 21.47 -30.23
CA CYS A 308 -6.06 20.57 -30.29
C CYS A 308 -5.77 19.24 -29.59
N LEU A 309 -6.75 18.69 -28.89
CA LEU A 309 -6.64 17.35 -28.30
C LEU A 309 -7.01 16.30 -29.36
N HIS A 310 -6.25 15.21 -29.38
CA HIS A 310 -6.43 14.07 -30.26
C HIS A 310 -6.43 12.78 -29.45
N LEU A 311 -7.40 11.90 -29.68
CA LEU A 311 -7.42 10.56 -29.09
C LEU A 311 -6.68 9.59 -30.02
N GLU A 312 -5.49 9.14 -29.60
CA GLU A 312 -4.62 8.29 -30.40
C GLU A 312 -4.82 6.80 -30.12
N GLY A 313 -4.19 5.92 -30.90
CA GLY A 313 -4.11 4.48 -30.59
C GLY A 313 -5.35 3.67 -30.98
N THR A 314 -6.19 4.17 -31.89
CA THR A 314 -7.37 3.44 -32.38
C THR A 314 -7.05 2.73 -33.69
N CYS A 315 -7.39 1.45 -33.81
CA CYS A 315 -7.33 0.73 -35.08
C CYS A 315 -8.33 1.33 -36.09
N ALA A 316 -7.92 1.70 -37.31
CA ALA A 316 -8.79 2.31 -38.31
C ALA A 316 -10.00 1.43 -38.67
N GLY A 317 -9.76 0.13 -38.78
CA GLY A 317 -10.75 -0.89 -39.11
C GLY A 317 -10.05 -2.23 -39.25
N ALA A 318 -10.63 -3.31 -38.75
CA ALA A 318 -10.21 -4.66 -39.08
C ALA A 318 -11.49 -5.48 -39.34
N GLY A 319 -11.34 -6.64 -39.95
CA GLY A 319 -12.46 -7.53 -40.27
C GLY A 319 -12.00 -8.67 -41.15
N LEU A 320 -12.89 -9.57 -41.52
CA LEU A 320 -12.58 -10.69 -42.39
C LEU A 320 -13.08 -10.42 -43.82
N GLY A 321 -12.29 -10.86 -44.80
CA GLY A 321 -12.54 -10.58 -46.22
C GLY A 321 -13.49 -11.57 -46.86
N PRO A 322 -14.22 -11.18 -47.93
CA PRO A 322 -14.64 -12.16 -48.92
C PRO A 322 -13.41 -12.70 -49.65
N ALA A 323 -13.56 -13.81 -50.40
CA ALA A 323 -12.44 -14.50 -51.05
C ALA A 323 -11.64 -13.63 -52.04
N ASP A 324 -12.21 -12.53 -52.52
CA ASP A 324 -11.56 -11.54 -53.40
C ASP A 324 -10.72 -10.49 -52.64
N ARG A 325 -10.65 -10.59 -51.29
CA ARG A 325 -9.74 -9.83 -50.42
C ARG A 325 -8.95 -10.77 -49.50
N PRO A 326 -8.06 -11.59 -50.06
CA PRO A 326 -7.33 -12.63 -49.32
C PRO A 326 -6.41 -12.06 -48.23
N GLU A 327 -6.06 -10.78 -48.30
CA GLU A 327 -5.27 -10.10 -47.27
C GLU A 327 -5.99 -10.00 -45.91
N ARG A 328 -7.32 -10.16 -45.88
CA ARG A 328 -8.14 -10.09 -44.66
C ARG A 328 -8.40 -11.49 -44.10
N ASP A 329 -7.32 -12.22 -43.86
CA ASP A 329 -7.30 -13.63 -43.45
C ASP A 329 -7.46 -13.85 -41.94
N GLY A 330 -7.47 -12.78 -41.15
CA GLY A 330 -7.52 -12.85 -39.70
C GLY A 330 -6.18 -13.24 -39.05
N SER A 331 -5.09 -13.33 -39.80
CA SER A 331 -3.75 -13.58 -39.26
C SER A 331 -3.32 -12.50 -38.28
N VAL A 332 -2.35 -12.83 -37.42
CA VAL A 332 -1.71 -11.85 -36.53
C VAL A 332 -1.12 -10.70 -37.34
N SER A 333 -0.43 -11.00 -38.46
CA SER A 333 0.13 -9.99 -39.36
C SER A 333 -0.92 -9.05 -39.93
N TYR A 334 -2.10 -9.57 -40.29
CA TYR A 334 -3.18 -8.74 -40.80
C TYR A 334 -3.73 -7.80 -39.72
N TYR A 335 -4.12 -8.32 -38.55
CA TYR A 335 -4.69 -7.49 -37.48
C TYR A 335 -3.73 -6.42 -36.94
N LEU A 336 -2.42 -6.74 -36.90
CA LEU A 336 -1.39 -5.82 -36.45
C LEU A 336 -0.89 -4.89 -37.58
N GLY A 337 -1.15 -5.23 -38.84
CA GLY A 337 -0.83 -4.42 -40.01
C GLY A 337 -1.84 -3.31 -40.31
N GLU A 338 -3.04 -3.38 -39.72
CA GLU A 338 -4.06 -2.35 -39.85
C GLU A 338 -3.60 -1.00 -39.29
N ALA A 339 -4.00 0.08 -39.96
CA ALA A 339 -3.55 1.42 -39.61
C ALA A 339 -4.01 1.82 -38.19
N VAL A 340 -3.10 2.40 -37.41
CA VAL A 340 -3.40 3.00 -36.10
C VAL A 340 -3.54 4.51 -36.31
N VAL A 341 -4.71 5.05 -35.96
CA VAL A 341 -5.12 6.42 -36.29
C VAL A 341 -5.58 7.18 -35.05
N SER A 342 -5.68 8.50 -35.19
CA SER A 342 -6.23 9.40 -34.17
C SER A 342 -7.65 9.84 -34.54
N ASP A 343 -8.49 10.09 -33.53
CA ASP A 343 -9.83 10.67 -33.68
C ASP A 343 -10.78 9.88 -34.59
N GLU A 344 -10.51 8.58 -34.69
CA GLU A 344 -11.35 7.64 -35.39
C GLU A 344 -12.71 7.54 -34.68
N GLN A 345 -13.79 7.53 -35.46
CA GLN A 345 -15.17 7.66 -34.98
C GLN A 345 -15.57 6.58 -33.96
N LYS A 346 -15.13 5.33 -34.14
CA LYS A 346 -15.43 4.22 -33.21
C LYS A 346 -14.70 4.43 -31.88
N GLY A 347 -13.43 4.85 -31.93
CA GLY A 347 -12.64 5.19 -30.75
C GLY A 347 -13.21 6.38 -29.98
N ALA A 348 -13.51 7.48 -30.69
CA ALA A 348 -14.10 8.67 -30.08
C ALA A 348 -15.48 8.39 -29.46
N ALA A 349 -16.33 7.63 -30.16
CA ALA A 349 -17.64 7.22 -29.65
C ALA A 349 -17.52 6.36 -28.38
N ALA A 350 -16.65 5.35 -28.38
CA ALA A 350 -16.42 4.50 -27.21
C ALA A 350 -15.90 5.31 -26.02
N PHE A 351 -14.98 6.26 -26.26
CA PHE A 351 -14.48 7.16 -25.22
C PHE A 351 -15.58 8.08 -24.66
N MET A 352 -16.44 8.65 -25.50
CA MET A 352 -17.60 9.43 -25.05
C MET A 352 -18.55 8.60 -24.18
N LEU A 353 -18.82 7.36 -24.59
CA LEU A 353 -19.69 6.46 -23.84
C LEU A 353 -19.09 6.14 -22.46
N ALA A 354 -17.82 5.76 -22.41
CA ALA A 354 -17.13 5.49 -21.15
C ALA A 354 -17.09 6.71 -20.23
N TYR A 355 -16.74 7.88 -20.79
CA TYR A 355 -16.72 9.14 -20.05
C TYR A 355 -18.09 9.56 -19.53
N SER A 356 -19.15 9.37 -20.33
CA SER A 356 -20.52 9.69 -19.92
C SER A 356 -20.96 8.90 -18.69
N GLN A 357 -20.63 7.60 -18.64
CA GLN A 357 -20.94 6.75 -17.50
C GLN A 357 -20.10 7.09 -16.26
N TRP A 358 -18.82 7.39 -16.48
CA TRP A 358 -17.96 7.88 -15.42
C TRP A 358 -18.48 9.20 -14.81
N GLU A 359 -18.95 10.13 -15.64
CA GLU A 359 -19.51 11.42 -15.18
C GLU A 359 -20.82 11.25 -14.39
N VAL A 360 -21.71 10.35 -14.81
CA VAL A 360 -22.92 10.01 -14.04
C VAL A 360 -22.54 9.49 -12.66
N ARG A 361 -21.62 8.51 -12.59
CA ARG A 361 -21.13 7.95 -11.32
C ARG A 361 -20.49 9.01 -10.43
N ARG A 362 -19.68 9.91 -11.00
CA ARG A 362 -19.02 10.99 -10.27
C ARG A 362 -20.04 11.90 -9.58
N ARG A 363 -21.15 12.22 -10.24
CA ARG A 363 -22.23 13.05 -9.68
C ARG A 363 -23.00 12.33 -8.57
N SER A 364 -23.36 11.06 -8.77
CA SER A 364 -24.08 10.26 -7.78
C SER A 364 -23.32 10.14 -6.44
N ILE A 365 -21.99 10.17 -6.49
CA ILE A 365 -21.12 10.11 -5.29
C ILE A 365 -20.98 11.49 -4.62
N GLN A 366 -21.08 12.60 -5.36
CA GLN A 366 -21.03 13.95 -4.76
C GLN A 366 -22.26 14.29 -3.91
N ASP A 367 -23.39 13.61 -4.12
CA ASP A 367 -24.63 13.78 -3.36
C ASP A 367 -24.73 12.85 -2.12
N THR A 368 -23.72 12.02 -1.84
CA THR A 368 -23.65 11.16 -0.65
C THR A 368 -22.32 11.34 0.08
N GLU A 369 -22.36 11.86 1.32
CA GLU A 369 -21.15 12.05 2.12
C GLU A 369 -20.39 10.73 2.37
N VAL A 370 -19.07 10.80 2.17
CA VAL A 370 -18.02 9.83 2.50
C VAL A 370 -18.14 8.45 1.83
N THR A 371 -17.64 8.31 0.59
CA THR A 371 -17.08 7.02 0.14
C THR A 371 -15.91 7.21 -0.83
N GLY A 372 -14.84 6.42 -0.61
CA GLY A 372 -13.57 6.48 -1.34
C GLY A 372 -13.65 6.19 -2.84
N MET A 373 -13.93 7.22 -3.63
CA MET A 373 -13.34 7.30 -4.96
C MET A 373 -11.83 7.48 -4.78
N VAL A 374 -11.05 6.57 -5.34
CA VAL A 374 -9.65 6.89 -5.65
C VAL A 374 -9.73 7.99 -6.69
N LYS A 375 -9.24 9.21 -6.38
CA LYS A 375 -9.31 10.28 -7.37
C LYS A 375 -8.48 9.86 -8.57
N LEU A 376 -8.89 10.28 -9.77
CA LEU A 376 -8.10 10.07 -10.99
C LEU A 376 -6.71 10.74 -10.90
N ASN A 377 -6.45 11.61 -9.92
CA ASN A 377 -5.08 12.06 -9.62
C ASN A 377 -4.34 11.04 -8.73
N ASP A 378 -5.01 10.42 -7.76
CA ASP A 378 -4.40 9.47 -6.83
C ASP A 378 -3.90 8.19 -7.53
N VAL A 379 -4.58 7.72 -8.61
CA VAL A 379 -4.13 6.57 -9.44
C VAL A 379 -2.99 6.94 -10.40
N TYR A 380 -2.89 8.21 -10.81
CA TYR A 380 -1.85 8.69 -11.71
C TYR A 380 -0.55 8.87 -10.96
N GLU A 381 -0.66 9.41 -9.73
CA GLU A 381 0.45 9.45 -8.78
C GLU A 381 0.94 8.01 -8.58
N LEU A 382 0.09 7.05 -8.20
CA LEU A 382 0.44 5.62 -7.99
C LEU A 382 1.23 4.93 -9.10
N ARG A 383 0.97 5.26 -10.37
CA ARG A 383 1.60 4.62 -11.54
C ARG A 383 2.92 5.25 -11.97
N HIS A 384 3.23 6.45 -11.46
CA HIS A 384 4.47 7.17 -11.75
C HIS A 384 5.25 7.55 -10.49
N ARG A 385 4.88 7.00 -9.32
CA ARG A 385 5.65 7.19 -8.09
C ARG A 385 7.04 6.62 -8.32
N ALA A 386 8.05 7.46 -8.22
CA ALA A 386 9.41 6.98 -8.10
C ALA A 386 9.44 6.01 -6.92
N MET A 387 9.72 4.74 -7.19
CA MET A 387 9.80 3.73 -6.13
C MET A 387 11.12 3.93 -5.42
N GLU A 388 11.09 4.12 -4.11
CA GLU A 388 12.27 4.03 -3.26
C GLU A 388 12.43 2.59 -2.79
N GLU A 389 13.58 2.00 -3.06
CA GLU A 389 13.98 0.72 -2.47
C GLU A 389 14.71 1.00 -1.15
N ILE A 390 14.16 0.49 -0.06
CA ILE A 390 14.71 0.64 1.29
C ILE A 390 15.16 -0.72 1.81
N GLU A 391 16.33 -0.74 2.43
CA GLU A 391 16.94 -1.93 3.01
C GLU A 391 16.81 -1.92 4.55
N LEU A 392 16.45 -3.08 5.12
CA LEU A 392 16.22 -3.29 6.54
C LEU A 392 17.09 -4.45 7.03
N GLY A 393 17.79 -4.28 8.15
CA GLY A 393 18.53 -5.40 8.75
C GLY A 393 17.61 -6.55 9.16
N TYR A 394 17.97 -7.79 8.83
CA TYR A 394 17.17 -8.98 9.13
C TYR A 394 18.09 -10.21 9.30
N GLY A 395 18.20 -10.72 10.52
CA GLY A 395 19.20 -11.73 10.87
C GLY A 395 20.60 -11.25 10.48
N THR A 396 21.42 -12.12 9.89
CA THR A 396 22.76 -11.75 9.40
C THR A 396 22.75 -11.08 8.02
N GLY A 397 21.57 -10.89 7.41
CA GLY A 397 21.39 -10.28 6.10
C GLY A 397 20.46 -9.07 6.15
N THR A 398 19.79 -8.81 5.04
CA THR A 398 18.85 -7.70 4.90
C THR A 398 17.60 -8.11 4.11
N GLU A 399 16.49 -7.47 4.45
CA GLU A 399 15.24 -7.50 3.70
C GLU A 399 15.08 -6.18 2.94
N LYS A 400 14.35 -6.23 1.82
CA LYS A 400 14.13 -5.06 0.96
C LYS A 400 12.66 -4.81 0.73
N VAL A 401 12.30 -3.54 0.63
CA VAL A 401 10.94 -3.12 0.30
C VAL A 401 10.99 -1.96 -0.69
N LYS A 402 10.13 -2.02 -1.70
CA LYS A 402 9.91 -0.98 -2.70
C LYS A 402 8.64 -0.24 -2.34
N ILE A 403 8.80 1.02 -1.98
CA ILE A 403 7.71 1.89 -1.54
C ILE A 403 7.61 3.05 -2.51
N PRO A 404 6.40 3.43 -2.94
CA PRO A 404 6.22 4.65 -3.70
C PRO A 404 6.67 5.88 -2.91
N GLY A 405 7.58 6.70 -3.45
CA GLY A 405 8.27 7.76 -2.71
C GLY A 405 7.34 8.82 -2.09
N ASP A 406 6.28 9.21 -2.79
CA ASP A 406 5.25 10.12 -2.27
C ASP A 406 4.30 9.45 -1.25
N ALA A 407 4.30 8.11 -1.10
CA ALA A 407 3.63 7.45 0.02
C ALA A 407 4.48 7.49 1.30
N ILE A 408 5.80 7.66 1.18
CA ILE A 408 6.71 7.76 2.31
C ILE A 408 6.52 9.12 2.98
N ALA A 409 6.01 9.11 4.21
CA ALA A 409 5.99 10.28 5.07
C ALA A 409 7.39 10.56 5.61
N HIS A 410 8.07 9.53 6.14
CA HIS A 410 9.43 9.65 6.67
C HIS A 410 10.23 8.35 6.56
N ILE A 411 11.54 8.46 6.36
CA ILE A 411 12.51 7.39 6.60
C ILE A 411 13.38 7.80 7.79
N LEU A 412 13.18 7.16 8.93
CA LEU A 412 13.79 7.51 10.19
C LEU A 412 15.16 6.84 10.33
N THR A 413 16.17 7.49 9.78
CA THR A 413 17.58 7.13 9.97
C THR A 413 18.23 8.09 10.98
N PRO A 414 19.16 7.61 11.84
CA PRO A 414 19.90 8.48 12.74
C PRO A 414 20.57 9.64 11.98
N HIS A 415 20.62 10.83 12.59
CA HIS A 415 21.31 11.96 11.96
C HIS A 415 22.78 11.60 11.70
N LYS A 416 23.31 11.86 10.50
CA LYS A 416 24.72 11.57 10.21
C LYS A 416 25.64 12.53 10.96
N LYS A 417 26.64 12.00 11.67
CA LYS A 417 27.77 12.79 12.18
C LYS A 417 28.92 12.77 11.18
N GLU A 418 29.62 13.89 11.05
CA GLU A 418 30.99 13.88 10.52
C GLU A 418 31.91 13.10 11.46
N MET A 419 32.97 12.47 10.94
CA MET A 419 33.93 11.73 11.76
C MET A 419 34.43 12.62 12.91
N GLY A 420 34.09 12.22 14.14
CA GLY A 420 34.44 12.95 15.34
C GLY A 420 35.90 12.75 15.76
N ALA A 421 36.27 13.38 16.88
CA ALA A 421 37.52 13.07 17.59
C ALA A 421 37.62 11.57 17.90
N PRO A 422 38.84 10.99 18.01
CA PRO A 422 39.03 9.61 18.45
C PRO A 422 38.28 9.31 19.76
N GLU A 423 37.78 8.08 19.90
CA GLU A 423 36.94 7.69 21.04
C GLU A 423 37.64 7.91 22.38
N GLU A 424 38.95 7.66 22.44
CA GLU A 424 39.76 7.90 23.64
C GLU A 424 39.74 9.39 24.03
N GLU A 425 39.80 10.28 23.04
CA GLU A 425 39.75 11.73 23.27
C GLU A 425 38.37 12.17 23.76
N ILE A 426 37.29 11.58 23.22
CA ILE A 426 35.92 11.84 23.68
C ILE A 426 35.75 11.48 25.16
N ILE A 427 36.25 10.29 25.55
CA ILE A 427 36.17 9.81 26.94
C ILE A 427 37.04 10.67 27.87
N GLU A 428 38.27 10.98 27.49
CA GLU A 428 39.20 11.78 28.28
C GLU A 428 38.67 13.21 28.49
N ARG A 429 38.09 13.84 27.46
CA ARG A 429 37.47 15.17 27.57
C ARG A 429 36.33 15.20 28.59
N ALA A 430 35.47 14.17 28.60
CA ALA A 430 34.39 14.07 29.57
C ALA A 430 34.92 13.96 31.02
N LEU A 431 35.97 13.16 31.23
CA LEU A 431 36.63 13.01 32.54
C LEU A 431 37.37 14.27 32.99
N ASP A 432 37.90 15.07 32.06
CA ASP A 432 38.61 16.31 32.37
C ASP A 432 37.67 17.47 32.73
N SER A 433 36.42 17.43 32.27
CA SER A 433 35.40 18.45 32.49
C SER A 433 34.09 17.85 33.02
N PRO A 434 34.08 17.29 34.25
CA PRO A 434 32.89 16.68 34.82
C PRO A 434 31.80 17.72 35.11
N ILE A 435 30.55 17.31 34.95
CA ILE A 435 29.36 18.13 35.12
C ILE A 435 28.90 18.03 36.58
N GLY A 436 28.87 19.14 37.32
CA GLY A 436 28.26 19.18 38.66
C GLY A 436 29.06 18.52 39.79
N THR A 437 30.27 17.99 39.52
CA THR A 437 31.18 17.44 40.56
C THR A 437 32.60 17.93 40.36
N GLU A 438 33.47 17.66 41.34
CA GLU A 438 34.92 17.75 41.11
C GLU A 438 35.41 16.64 40.15
N ARG A 439 36.64 16.78 39.68
CA ARG A 439 37.34 15.75 38.89
C ARG A 439 37.51 14.47 39.69
N LEU A 440 37.36 13.33 39.00
CA LEU A 440 37.42 12.01 39.63
C LEU A 440 38.71 11.82 40.45
N GLU A 441 39.86 12.27 39.96
CA GLU A 441 41.13 12.12 40.70
C GLU A 441 41.17 12.91 42.01
N LYS A 442 40.38 13.97 42.16
CA LYS A 442 40.26 14.69 43.44
C LYS A 442 39.33 13.94 44.39
N MET A 443 38.17 13.50 43.89
CA MET A 443 37.17 12.78 44.68
C MET A 443 37.68 11.43 45.20
N ALA A 444 38.57 10.79 44.44
CA ALA A 444 39.17 9.52 44.79
C ALA A 444 40.33 9.62 45.81
N SER A 445 40.82 10.83 46.10
CA SER A 445 41.96 10.99 47.01
C SER A 445 41.63 10.48 48.42
N GLY A 446 42.47 9.58 48.93
CA GLY A 446 42.32 8.99 50.28
C GLY A 446 41.27 7.89 50.41
N LYS A 447 40.56 7.54 49.33
CA LYS A 447 39.57 6.45 49.30
C LYS A 447 40.27 5.08 49.29
N LYS A 448 39.72 4.09 50.01
CA LYS A 448 40.32 2.75 50.17
C LYS A 448 39.42 1.60 49.71
N ASP A 449 38.14 1.87 49.46
CA ASP A 449 37.25 0.94 48.78
C ASP A 449 36.49 1.66 47.65
N VAL A 450 36.95 1.44 46.41
CA VAL A 450 36.37 2.05 45.21
C VAL A 450 35.64 0.98 44.41
N VAL A 451 34.38 1.24 44.08
CA VAL A 451 33.56 0.34 43.28
C VAL A 451 33.17 1.00 41.97
N ILE A 452 33.47 0.33 40.86
CA ILE A 452 33.04 0.70 39.52
C ILE A 452 31.92 -0.24 39.12
N ILE A 453 30.69 0.26 39.04
CA ILE A 453 29.55 -0.48 38.53
C ILE A 453 29.50 -0.32 37.01
N THR A 454 29.48 -1.42 36.26
CA THR A 454 29.36 -1.38 34.80
C THR A 454 28.32 -2.36 34.27
N SER A 455 27.93 -2.21 33.01
CA SER A 455 26.87 -3.02 32.39
C SER A 455 27.30 -4.48 32.14
N ASP A 456 26.30 -5.35 32.05
CA ASP A 456 26.48 -6.77 31.76
C ASP A 456 26.62 -7.05 30.24
N ILE A 457 26.80 -8.33 29.88
CA ILE A 457 27.02 -8.77 28.48
C ILE A 457 25.84 -8.47 27.54
N THR A 458 24.65 -8.21 28.09
CA THR A 458 23.45 -7.91 27.29
C THR A 458 23.37 -6.46 26.84
N ARG A 459 24.38 -5.65 27.16
CA ARG A 459 24.45 -4.23 26.82
C ARG A 459 25.62 -3.96 25.88
N PRO A 460 25.49 -2.99 24.97
CA PRO A 460 26.56 -2.64 24.04
C PRO A 460 27.65 -1.76 24.69
N MET A 461 27.65 -1.58 26.02
CA MET A 461 28.55 -0.67 26.70
C MET A 461 30.02 -1.17 26.59
N PRO A 462 30.93 -0.38 26.00
CA PRO A 462 32.31 -0.80 25.75
C PRO A 462 33.19 -0.66 27.00
N SER A 463 32.88 -1.44 28.04
CA SER A 463 33.57 -1.41 29.35
C SER A 463 35.09 -1.50 29.20
N TRP A 464 35.57 -2.42 28.37
CA TRP A 464 37.00 -2.67 28.14
C TRP A 464 37.74 -1.45 27.58
N ARG A 465 37.03 -0.53 26.93
CA ARG A 465 37.60 0.73 26.41
C ARG A 465 37.51 1.85 27.43
N VAL A 466 36.42 1.91 28.21
CA VAL A 466 36.16 2.99 29.16
C VAL A 466 36.92 2.80 30.48
N LEU A 467 36.98 1.57 30.99
CA LEU A 467 37.61 1.25 32.29
C LEU A 467 39.06 1.72 32.40
N PRO A 468 39.95 1.53 31.40
CA PRO A 468 41.33 2.00 31.48
C PRO A 468 41.45 3.51 31.76
N HIS A 469 40.58 4.33 31.17
CA HIS A 469 40.59 5.78 31.40
C HIS A 469 40.17 6.17 32.81
N VAL A 470 39.20 5.43 33.39
CA VAL A 470 38.77 5.59 34.78
C VAL A 470 39.89 5.16 35.73
N LEU A 471 40.49 3.99 35.51
CA LEU A 471 41.61 3.49 36.32
C LEU A 471 42.78 4.47 36.35
N LYS A 472 43.15 5.04 35.19
CA LYS A 472 44.18 6.07 35.09
C LYS A 472 43.91 7.27 36.00
N ARG A 473 42.65 7.70 36.17
CA ARG A 473 42.29 8.78 37.10
C ARG A 473 42.39 8.36 38.56
N LEU A 474 41.99 7.13 38.88
CA LEU A 474 42.07 6.57 40.24
C LEU A 474 43.53 6.36 40.69
N GLU A 475 44.38 5.85 39.80
CA GLU A 475 45.81 5.69 40.06
C GLU A 475 46.51 7.02 40.29
N LYS A 476 46.16 8.05 39.49
CA LYS A 476 46.65 9.42 39.69
C LYS A 476 46.25 10.00 41.05
N ALA A 477 45.13 9.54 41.63
CA ALA A 477 44.69 9.89 42.98
C ALA A 477 45.37 9.06 44.10
N GLY A 478 46.21 8.08 43.73
CA GLY A 478 46.89 7.18 44.66
C GLY A 478 46.08 5.94 45.07
N VAL A 479 44.99 5.62 44.37
CA VAL A 479 44.20 4.41 44.65
C VAL A 479 44.87 3.20 44.00
N SER A 480 45.26 2.22 44.81
CA SER A 480 45.78 0.92 44.33
C SER A 480 44.69 0.11 43.64
N ARG A 481 45.02 -0.60 42.56
CA ARG A 481 44.08 -1.53 41.88
C ARG A 481 43.51 -2.61 42.81
N SER A 482 44.25 -3.00 43.86
CA SER A 482 43.76 -3.91 44.90
C SER A 482 42.58 -3.38 45.72
N HIS A 483 42.36 -2.06 45.71
CA HIS A 483 41.23 -1.38 46.35
C HIS A 483 40.08 -1.09 45.38
N ILE A 484 40.19 -1.51 44.11
CA ILE A 484 39.19 -1.27 43.07
C ILE A 484 38.47 -2.58 42.80
N THR A 485 37.13 -2.55 42.87
CA THR A 485 36.28 -3.67 42.45
C THR A 485 35.38 -3.23 41.30
N VAL A 486 35.42 -3.96 40.19
CA VAL A 486 34.47 -3.82 39.08
C VAL A 486 33.31 -4.76 39.33
N VAL A 487 32.10 -4.20 39.43
CA VAL A 487 30.86 -4.95 39.65
C VAL A 487 30.02 -4.89 38.38
N PHE A 488 29.73 -6.06 37.80
CA PHE A 488 28.81 -6.15 36.66
C PHE A 488 27.36 -6.11 37.15
N ALA A 489 26.60 -5.17 36.61
CA ALA A 489 25.23 -4.86 36.98
C ALA A 489 24.23 -5.83 36.33
N MET A 490 24.04 -7.00 36.96
CA MET A 490 23.24 -8.09 36.40
C MET A 490 21.74 -7.84 36.36
N GLY A 491 21.21 -7.06 37.30
CA GLY A 491 19.76 -6.97 37.52
C GLY A 491 19.11 -8.34 37.65
N THR A 492 18.42 -8.78 36.60
CA THR A 492 17.68 -10.07 36.56
C THR A 492 18.29 -11.10 35.62
N HIS A 493 19.47 -10.83 35.05
CA HIS A 493 20.09 -11.67 34.06
C HIS A 493 20.92 -12.80 34.69
N ARG A 494 21.23 -13.82 33.88
CA ARG A 494 22.09 -14.95 34.28
C ARG A 494 23.50 -14.47 34.61
N ARG A 495 24.23 -15.26 35.41
CA ARG A 495 25.66 -15.06 35.66
C ARG A 495 26.48 -15.11 34.37
N HIS A 496 27.57 -14.35 34.37
CA HIS A 496 28.58 -14.40 33.32
C HIS A 496 29.49 -15.61 33.45
N THR A 497 30.06 -16.04 32.33
CA THR A 497 31.26 -16.87 32.34
C THR A 497 32.51 -16.01 32.62
N SER A 498 33.60 -16.65 33.03
CA SER A 498 34.89 -15.96 33.22
C SER A 498 35.39 -15.29 31.94
N GLU A 499 35.08 -15.87 30.77
CA GLU A 499 35.44 -15.32 29.45
C GLU A 499 34.60 -14.08 29.11
N GLU A 500 33.30 -14.09 29.41
CA GLU A 500 32.42 -12.92 29.26
C GLU A 500 32.87 -11.77 30.18
N MET A 501 33.21 -12.06 31.45
CA MET A 501 33.75 -11.05 32.36
C MET A 501 35.09 -10.48 31.87
N ARG A 502 35.99 -11.35 31.38
CA ARG A 502 37.28 -10.94 30.79
C ARG A 502 37.07 -10.06 29.55
N HIS A 503 36.12 -10.41 28.69
CA HIS A 503 35.76 -9.60 27.52
C HIS A 503 35.22 -8.22 27.92
N LEU A 504 34.29 -8.17 28.88
CA LEU A 504 33.71 -6.92 29.35
C LEU A 504 34.75 -6.01 30.02
N ALA A 505 35.57 -6.54 30.93
CA ALA A 505 36.57 -5.73 31.63
C ALA A 505 37.80 -5.38 30.77
N GLY A 506 38.13 -6.24 29.79
CA GLY A 506 39.43 -6.24 29.12
C GLY A 506 40.48 -6.98 29.96
N ASP A 507 41.47 -7.58 29.28
CA ASP A 507 42.47 -8.45 29.90
C ASP A 507 43.24 -7.77 31.04
N GLU A 508 43.64 -6.52 30.84
CA GLU A 508 44.41 -5.78 31.83
C GLU A 508 43.62 -5.59 33.13
N VAL A 509 42.38 -5.10 33.02
CA VAL A 509 41.53 -4.82 34.19
C VAL A 509 41.13 -6.10 34.88
N TYR A 510 40.73 -7.13 34.12
CA TYR A 510 40.34 -8.43 34.67
C TYR A 510 41.45 -9.10 35.48
N ASN A 511 42.70 -8.96 35.02
CA ASN A 511 43.85 -9.59 35.69
C ASN A 511 44.40 -8.76 36.87
N THR A 512 44.07 -7.47 36.97
CA THR A 512 44.68 -6.55 37.96
C THR A 512 43.72 -5.96 38.99
N CYS A 513 42.41 -5.98 38.71
CA CYS A 513 41.35 -5.55 39.62
C CYS A 513 40.44 -6.72 39.95
N ARG A 514 39.72 -6.64 41.08
CA ARG A 514 38.68 -7.64 41.38
C ARG A 514 37.48 -7.37 40.46
N CYS A 515 37.04 -8.37 39.71
CA CYS A 515 35.82 -8.32 38.89
C CYS A 515 34.81 -9.34 39.40
N MET A 516 33.53 -8.97 39.50
CA MET A 516 32.47 -9.88 39.96
C MET A 516 31.09 -9.47 39.48
N ASP A 517 30.16 -10.42 39.41
CA ASP A 517 28.75 -10.16 39.16
C ASP A 517 28.06 -9.67 40.44
N SER A 518 27.13 -8.73 40.32
CA SER A 518 26.31 -8.29 41.47
C SER A 518 25.49 -9.43 42.10
N SER A 519 25.19 -10.48 41.35
CA SER A 519 24.49 -11.68 41.85
C SER A 519 25.35 -12.59 42.74
N GLU A 520 26.64 -12.29 42.88
CA GLU A 520 27.55 -12.96 43.83
C GLU A 520 27.56 -12.27 45.21
N CYS A 521 27.01 -11.06 45.30
CA CYS A 521 26.93 -10.29 46.54
C CYS A 521 25.76 -10.72 47.43
N SER A 522 25.90 -10.44 48.72
CA SER A 522 24.73 -10.31 49.60
C SER A 522 24.07 -8.94 49.38
N PHE A 523 22.83 -8.74 49.83
CA PHE A 523 22.11 -7.47 49.65
C PHE A 523 21.83 -6.81 50.99
N ILE A 524 21.99 -5.49 51.02
CA ILE A 524 21.78 -4.66 52.21
C ILE A 524 20.60 -3.74 51.94
N HIS A 525 19.64 -3.74 52.86
CA HIS A 525 18.54 -2.80 52.85
C HIS A 525 19.03 -1.42 53.28
N MET A 526 19.03 -0.45 52.36
CA MET A 526 19.46 0.93 52.62
C MET A 526 18.30 1.89 52.87
N GLY A 527 17.07 1.47 52.58
CA GLY A 527 15.86 2.26 52.77
C GLY A 527 14.76 1.88 51.78
N GLU A 528 13.77 2.76 51.63
CA GLU A 528 12.64 2.57 50.75
C GLU A 528 12.31 3.90 50.04
N THR A 529 11.98 3.83 48.75
CA THR A 529 11.55 5.00 47.99
C THR A 529 10.12 5.42 48.36
N LYS A 530 9.67 6.60 47.93
CA LYS A 530 8.28 7.05 48.17
C LYS A 530 7.24 6.15 47.48
N ALA A 531 7.63 5.47 46.41
CA ALA A 531 6.78 4.51 45.71
C ALA A 531 6.69 3.14 46.43
N GLY A 532 7.42 3.00 47.54
CA GLY A 532 7.52 1.77 48.32
C GLY A 532 8.47 0.74 47.69
N THR A 533 9.44 1.18 46.90
CA THR A 533 10.47 0.31 46.31
C THR A 533 11.59 0.13 47.32
N PRO A 534 11.89 -1.10 47.78
CA PRO A 534 13.01 -1.32 48.69
C PRO A 534 14.33 -1.04 47.98
N VAL A 535 15.23 -0.30 48.62
CA VAL A 535 16.56 0.01 48.12
C VAL A 535 17.53 -1.02 48.69
N ASP A 536 17.40 -2.25 48.21
CA ASP A 536 18.26 -3.38 48.59
C ASP A 536 19.42 -3.50 47.60
N ILE A 537 20.62 -3.11 48.02
CA ILE A 537 21.78 -2.96 47.13
C ILE A 537 22.84 -4.01 47.46
N ALA A 538 23.51 -4.54 46.45
CA ALA A 538 24.67 -5.41 46.60
C ALA A 538 25.66 -4.84 47.63
N ASP A 539 26.00 -5.63 48.65
CA ASP A 539 26.80 -5.23 49.82
C ASP A 539 28.11 -4.52 49.46
N LYS A 540 28.79 -5.01 48.42
CA LYS A 540 30.04 -4.43 47.94
C LYS A 540 29.85 -3.02 47.41
N VAL A 541 28.72 -2.76 46.75
CA VAL A 541 28.35 -1.42 46.28
C VAL A 541 27.88 -0.56 47.44
N ALA A 542 27.05 -1.10 48.33
CA ALA A 542 26.46 -0.37 49.46
C ALA A 542 27.51 0.16 50.44
N HIS A 543 28.62 -0.56 50.65
CA HIS A 543 29.69 -0.17 51.59
C HIS A 543 30.83 0.66 50.98
N ALA A 544 30.86 0.86 49.66
CA ALA A 544 32.00 1.51 49.00
C ALA A 544 32.21 2.96 49.48
N ASP A 545 33.48 3.38 49.60
CA ASP A 545 33.86 4.77 49.92
C ASP A 545 33.64 5.71 48.72
N LEU A 546 33.67 5.14 47.51
CA LEU A 546 33.46 5.83 46.23
C LEU A 546 32.77 4.88 45.25
N ARG A 547 31.59 5.28 44.75
CA ARG A 547 30.78 4.55 43.77
C ARG A 547 30.80 5.25 42.43
N ILE A 548 31.31 4.57 41.41
CA ILE A 548 31.42 5.07 40.05
C ILE A 548 30.49 4.27 39.15
N CYS A 549 29.52 4.91 38.52
CA CYS A 549 28.59 4.25 37.61
C CYS A 549 29.01 4.45 36.15
N LEU A 550 29.20 3.34 35.44
CA LEU A 550 29.42 3.28 34.00
C LEU A 550 28.17 2.76 33.28
N GLY A 551 28.00 3.17 32.02
CA GLY A 551 26.84 2.77 31.22
C GLY A 551 26.82 3.40 29.84
N ASN A 552 26.02 2.84 28.93
CA ASN A 552 25.64 3.50 27.70
C ASN A 552 24.26 4.16 27.85
N ILE A 553 24.05 5.28 27.15
CA ILE A 553 22.76 5.98 27.03
C ILE A 553 22.14 5.62 25.67
N GLU A 554 20.94 5.06 25.71
CA GLU A 554 20.06 4.71 24.59
C GLU A 554 18.60 4.92 25.03
N TYR A 555 17.64 4.91 24.11
CA TYR A 555 16.23 4.94 24.49
C TYR A 555 15.83 3.65 25.21
N HIS A 556 15.02 3.79 26.25
CA HIS A 556 14.47 2.67 26.99
C HIS A 556 12.95 2.76 27.04
N PHE A 557 12.30 1.75 26.48
CA PHE A 557 10.86 1.75 26.14
C PHE A 557 9.89 2.14 27.27
N PHE A 558 10.25 1.97 28.55
CA PHE A 558 9.45 2.49 29.67
C PHE A 558 10.19 3.42 30.64
N ALA A 559 11.53 3.48 30.59
CA ALA A 559 12.32 4.22 31.58
C ALA A 559 12.83 5.58 31.03
N GLY A 560 12.32 5.97 29.86
CA GLY A 560 12.82 7.07 29.05
C GLY A 560 14.10 6.68 28.32
N TYR A 561 15.17 6.55 29.09
CA TYR A 561 16.53 6.28 28.62
C TYR A 561 17.15 5.13 29.41
N SER A 562 18.27 4.56 28.95
CA SER A 562 19.15 3.70 29.75
C SER A 562 20.02 4.55 30.69
N GLY A 563 21.22 4.10 31.07
CA GLY A 563 22.21 4.92 31.77
C GLY A 563 21.79 5.47 33.15
N GLY A 564 22.70 6.25 33.72
CA GLY A 564 22.50 6.95 35.00
C GLY A 564 22.16 5.99 36.15
N ALA A 565 21.08 6.31 36.86
CA ALA A 565 20.56 5.55 38.00
C ALA A 565 20.30 4.06 37.72
N LYS A 566 20.21 3.64 36.44
CA LYS A 566 20.01 2.24 36.06
C LYS A 566 21.14 1.30 36.46
N ALA A 567 22.34 1.84 36.66
CA ALA A 567 23.47 1.07 37.22
C ALA A 567 23.19 0.59 38.65
N ILE A 568 22.41 1.37 39.43
CA ILE A 568 22.00 1.01 40.79
C ILE A 568 20.74 0.14 40.76
N MET A 569 19.64 0.71 40.28
CA MET A 569 18.35 0.04 40.16
C MET A 569 17.96 -0.01 38.68
N PRO A 570 17.79 -1.19 38.05
CA PRO A 570 17.81 -2.52 38.63
C PRO A 570 19.21 -3.13 38.82
N GLY A 571 20.27 -2.49 38.30
CA GLY A 571 21.56 -3.14 38.03
C GLY A 571 22.19 -3.97 39.15
N VAL A 572 22.15 -3.48 40.38
CA VAL A 572 22.72 -4.13 41.56
C VAL A 572 21.70 -4.31 42.69
N SER A 573 20.43 -4.48 42.30
CA SER A 573 19.29 -4.52 43.22
C SER A 573 18.63 -5.90 43.31
N THR A 574 17.87 -6.14 44.38
CA THR A 574 17.12 -7.40 44.56
C THR A 574 15.97 -7.55 43.56
N MET A 575 15.58 -8.80 43.26
CA MET A 575 14.42 -9.10 42.41
C MET A 575 13.13 -8.44 42.91
N GLN A 576 12.95 -8.33 44.24
CA GLN A 576 11.78 -7.69 44.84
C GLN A 576 11.73 -6.20 44.48
N ALA A 577 12.84 -5.49 44.62
CA ALA A 577 12.93 -4.08 44.26
C ALA A 577 12.68 -3.86 42.76
N ILE A 578 13.29 -4.71 41.93
CA ILE A 578 13.13 -4.65 40.47
C ILE A 578 11.66 -4.84 40.08
N ARG A 579 10.97 -5.85 40.61
CA ARG A 579 9.55 -6.09 40.34
C ARG A 579 8.68 -4.91 40.77
N LYS A 580 8.94 -4.34 41.95
CA LYS A 580 8.19 -3.20 42.46
C LYS A 580 8.34 -1.98 41.56
N ASN A 581 9.57 -1.61 41.19
CA ASN A 581 9.83 -0.52 40.26
C ASN A 581 9.21 -0.77 38.88
N HIS A 582 9.43 -1.95 38.30
CA HIS A 582 8.98 -2.27 36.94
C HIS A 582 7.47 -2.40 36.84
N SER A 583 6.75 -2.72 37.93
CA SER A 583 5.28 -2.72 37.94
C SER A 583 4.67 -1.37 37.52
N ARG A 584 5.42 -0.27 37.69
CA ARG A 584 5.00 1.09 37.31
C ARG A 584 5.06 1.35 35.80
N MET A 585 5.60 0.43 35.00
CA MET A 585 5.70 0.59 33.54
C MET A 585 4.36 0.63 32.80
N ILE A 586 3.28 0.24 33.46
CA ILE A 586 1.91 0.34 32.92
C ILE A 586 1.40 1.79 32.89
N HIS A 587 2.08 2.71 33.57
CA HIS A 587 1.70 4.11 33.59
C HIS A 587 1.88 4.76 32.20
N PRO A 588 0.96 5.59 31.71
CA PRO A 588 1.06 6.18 30.37
C PRO A 588 2.34 7.00 30.10
N MET A 589 2.92 7.60 31.14
CA MET A 589 4.18 8.35 31.05
C MET A 589 5.44 7.47 31.09
N ALA A 590 5.30 6.17 31.36
CA ALA A 590 6.41 5.22 31.31
C ALA A 590 6.67 4.79 29.86
N LYS A 591 7.24 5.71 29.08
CA LYS A 591 7.53 5.54 27.65
C LYS A 591 8.96 5.97 27.31
N ALA A 592 9.43 5.61 26.11
CA ALA A 592 10.75 6.03 25.61
C ALA A 592 10.86 7.56 25.54
N GLY A 593 12.05 8.10 25.77
CA GLY A 593 12.32 9.54 25.70
C GLY A 593 11.71 10.39 26.82
N THR A 594 10.94 9.80 27.75
CA THR A 594 10.26 10.55 28.80
C THR A 594 11.00 10.44 30.14
N LEU A 595 11.49 11.56 30.63
CA LEU A 595 12.17 11.67 31.93
C LEU A 595 11.26 12.26 32.99
N GLU A 596 10.66 13.43 32.70
CA GLU A 596 9.76 14.13 33.63
C GLU A 596 8.37 13.48 33.68
N GLY A 597 7.84 13.29 34.89
CA GLY A 597 6.57 12.61 35.09
C GLY A 597 6.61 11.11 34.78
N ASN A 598 7.78 10.54 34.46
CA ASN A 598 7.94 9.10 34.27
C ASN A 598 8.13 8.44 35.64
N PRO A 599 7.11 7.72 36.16
CA PRO A 599 7.12 7.20 37.52
C PRO A 599 8.12 6.06 37.72
N VAL A 600 8.60 5.43 36.64
CA VAL A 600 9.68 4.45 36.72
C VAL A 600 11.00 5.19 36.93
N ARG A 601 11.29 6.18 36.09
CA ARG A 601 12.56 6.93 36.14
C ARG A 601 12.74 7.69 37.45
N GLU A 602 11.68 8.33 37.95
CA GLU A 602 11.71 9.05 39.23
C GLU A 602 12.06 8.12 40.40
N ASP A 603 11.47 6.93 40.42
CA ASP A 603 11.73 5.90 41.43
C ASP A 603 13.16 5.33 41.33
N LEU A 604 13.67 5.16 40.11
CA LEU A 604 15.08 4.78 39.88
C LEU A 604 16.06 5.82 40.45
N GLU A 605 15.80 7.10 40.20
CA GLU A 605 16.66 8.19 40.65
C GLU A 605 16.59 8.38 42.17
N GLU A 606 15.41 8.19 42.79
CA GLU A 606 15.28 8.17 44.24
C GLU A 606 16.06 7.02 44.88
N ALA A 607 15.97 5.80 44.32
CA ALA A 607 16.74 4.65 44.80
C ALA A 607 18.25 4.88 44.69
N ALA A 608 18.73 5.47 43.59
CA ALA A 608 20.14 5.84 43.44
C ALA A 608 20.57 6.95 44.41
N GLY A 609 19.68 7.91 44.70
CA GLY A 609 19.91 8.93 45.72
C GLY A 609 20.04 8.36 47.15
N ILE A 610 19.22 7.37 47.50
CA ILE A 610 19.30 6.66 48.79
C ILE A 610 20.59 5.84 48.89
N CYS A 611 20.99 5.14 47.82
CA CYS A 611 22.27 4.42 47.77
C CYS A 611 23.48 5.37 47.86
N GLY A 612 23.35 6.56 47.29
CA GLY A 612 24.45 7.47 47.03
C GLY A 612 25.25 7.03 45.79
N VAL A 613 25.47 7.95 44.85
CA VAL A 613 26.38 7.73 43.71
C VAL A 613 27.30 8.94 43.62
N ASP A 614 28.60 8.69 43.61
CA ASP A 614 29.60 9.77 43.68
C ASP A 614 29.97 10.30 42.30
N PHE A 615 30.07 9.42 41.29
CA PHE A 615 30.50 9.80 39.95
C PHE A 615 29.87 8.95 38.86
N LEU A 616 29.41 9.58 37.79
CA LEU A 616 28.93 8.92 36.57
C LEU A 616 29.98 9.09 35.47
N LEU A 617 30.14 8.06 34.63
CA LEU A 617 30.67 8.21 33.27
C LEU A 617 29.80 7.39 32.33
N ASN A 618 29.06 8.06 31.45
CA ASN A 618 28.20 7.40 30.47
C ASN A 618 28.63 7.75 29.05
N VAL A 619 28.44 6.81 28.14
CA VAL A 619 28.75 6.97 26.72
C VAL A 619 27.49 6.87 25.87
N VAL A 620 27.48 7.59 24.75
CA VAL A 620 26.49 7.42 23.67
C VAL A 620 27.19 6.72 22.52
N LEU A 621 26.54 5.70 21.96
CA LEU A 621 27.11 4.86 20.91
C LEU A 621 26.38 5.08 19.59
N ASP A 622 27.10 4.91 18.47
CA ASP A 622 26.48 4.80 17.15
C ASP A 622 25.92 3.38 16.88
N GLU A 623 25.31 3.19 15.71
CA GLU A 623 24.79 1.90 15.24
C GLU A 623 25.87 0.82 15.08
N HIS A 624 27.14 1.22 14.93
CA HIS A 624 28.32 0.37 14.85
C HIS A 624 28.98 0.12 16.22
N LYS A 625 28.40 0.65 17.30
CA LYS A 625 28.87 0.55 18.70
C LYS A 625 30.15 1.36 18.99
N ASN A 626 30.47 2.35 18.18
CA ASN A 626 31.56 3.29 18.48
C ASN A 626 31.07 4.39 19.43
N VAL A 627 31.93 4.86 20.33
CA VAL A 627 31.65 5.98 21.24
C VAL A 627 31.62 7.30 20.47
N ILE A 628 30.44 7.90 20.36
CA ILE A 628 30.26 9.19 19.66
C ILE A 628 30.14 10.39 20.62
N HIS A 629 29.91 10.12 21.91
CA HIS A 629 29.87 11.11 22.97
C HIS A 629 30.08 10.46 24.34
N ALA A 630 30.59 11.22 25.30
CA ALA A 630 30.72 10.80 26.68
C ALA A 630 30.39 11.97 27.61
N VAL A 631 29.76 11.65 28.74
CA VAL A 631 29.42 12.60 29.81
C VAL A 631 29.89 12.03 31.14
N ALA A 632 30.45 12.87 32.00
CA ALA A 632 30.90 12.46 33.32
C ALA A 632 30.52 13.48 34.39
N GLY A 633 30.39 13.05 35.66
CA GLY A 633 30.11 13.91 36.80
C GLY A 633 28.90 13.47 37.64
N GLU A 634 28.06 14.42 38.04
CA GLU A 634 26.89 14.21 38.89
C GLU A 634 25.87 13.31 38.18
N LEU A 635 25.30 12.35 38.92
CA LEU A 635 24.48 11.28 38.38
C LEU A 635 23.35 11.78 37.49
N LYS A 636 22.57 12.75 37.95
CA LYS A 636 21.38 13.22 37.23
C LYS A 636 21.76 14.19 36.13
N GLU A 637 22.53 15.22 36.43
CA GLU A 637 22.88 16.29 35.48
C GLU A 637 23.73 15.80 34.32
N ALA A 638 24.75 14.97 34.58
CA ALA A 638 25.57 14.39 33.52
C ALA A 638 24.73 13.45 32.63
N HIS A 639 23.88 12.62 33.23
CA HIS A 639 22.95 11.77 32.49
C HIS A 639 21.99 12.59 31.62
N ARG A 640 21.41 13.69 32.15
CA ARG A 640 20.53 14.58 31.39
C ARG A 640 21.23 15.22 30.20
N GLN A 641 22.49 15.63 30.33
CA GLN A 641 23.27 16.12 29.18
C GLN A 641 23.49 15.04 28.13
N GLY A 642 23.79 13.80 28.55
CA GLY A 642 23.92 12.67 27.64
C GLY A 642 22.61 12.32 26.92
N CYS A 643 21.47 12.39 27.61
CA CYS A 643 20.15 12.22 26.99
C CYS A 643 19.84 13.32 25.96
N ARG A 644 20.14 14.60 26.28
CA ARG A 644 19.99 15.70 25.30
C ARG A 644 20.86 15.51 24.06
N PHE A 645 22.08 15.01 24.24
CA PHE A 645 22.93 14.65 23.11
C PHE A 645 22.33 13.51 22.29
N LEU A 646 21.85 12.43 22.94
CA LEU A 646 21.18 11.32 22.28
C LEU A 646 19.97 11.81 21.46
N ASP A 647 19.15 12.69 22.03
CA ASP A 647 17.97 13.24 21.37
C ASP A 647 18.33 13.99 20.09
N GLY A 648 19.40 14.79 20.11
CA GLY A 648 19.87 15.49 18.91
C GLY A 648 20.33 14.55 17.78
N PHE A 649 20.43 13.25 18.02
CA PHE A 649 20.90 12.26 17.04
C PHE A 649 19.83 11.23 16.65
N TYR A 650 19.04 10.78 17.62
CA TYR A 650 18.12 9.66 17.49
C TYR A 650 16.65 10.03 17.69
N ARG A 651 16.33 11.24 18.18
CA ARG A 651 14.94 11.73 18.24
C ARG A 651 14.54 12.27 16.88
N MET A 652 13.59 11.60 16.24
CA MET A 652 13.18 11.93 14.88
C MET A 652 11.82 12.62 14.92
N GLU A 653 11.79 13.87 14.49
CA GLU A 653 10.53 14.60 14.35
C GLU A 653 9.74 14.05 13.16
N ILE A 654 8.49 13.67 13.41
CA ILE A 654 7.50 13.30 12.39
C ILE A 654 6.40 14.35 12.38
N ASN A 655 5.85 14.65 11.21
CA ASN A 655 4.79 15.65 11.05
C ASN A 655 3.38 15.03 11.03
N GLU A 656 3.28 13.71 10.91
CA GLU A 656 2.04 12.94 10.89
C GLU A 656 2.25 11.53 11.45
N LEU A 657 1.19 10.92 11.98
CA LEU A 657 1.18 9.48 12.28
C LEU A 657 0.82 8.71 11.00
N ALA A 658 1.52 7.61 10.75
CA ALA A 658 1.37 6.84 9.52
C ALA A 658 0.27 5.77 9.60
N ASP A 659 -0.30 5.44 8.43
CA ASP A 659 -1.15 4.29 8.22
C ASP A 659 -0.36 2.98 8.36
N ILE A 660 0.85 2.96 7.81
CA ILE A 660 1.75 1.80 7.81
C ILE A 660 3.10 2.23 8.40
N VAL A 661 3.60 1.49 9.40
CA VAL A 661 4.95 1.66 9.93
C VAL A 661 5.76 0.40 9.66
N ILE A 662 6.82 0.50 8.87
CA ILE A 662 7.75 -0.61 8.62
C ILE A 662 8.95 -0.44 9.55
N VAL A 663 9.24 -1.42 10.38
CA VAL A 663 10.28 -1.30 11.40
C VAL A 663 11.15 -2.55 11.49
N SER A 664 12.47 -2.33 11.58
CA SER A 664 13.45 -3.35 11.93
C SER A 664 14.22 -2.93 13.18
N GLN A 665 14.73 -3.91 13.93
CA GLN A 665 15.68 -3.68 15.02
C GLN A 665 17.12 -3.48 14.53
N GLY A 666 17.37 -3.64 13.23
CA GLY A 666 18.69 -3.52 12.59
C GLY A 666 19.42 -4.85 12.39
N GLY A 667 18.72 -5.99 12.44
CA GLY A 667 19.31 -7.32 12.24
C GLY A 667 20.08 -7.88 13.45
N ALA A 668 20.84 -8.94 13.21
CA ALA A 668 21.54 -9.72 14.23
C ALA A 668 22.67 -8.90 14.89
N PRO A 669 22.94 -9.10 16.20
CA PRO A 669 22.25 -10.02 17.11
C PRO A 669 21.01 -9.41 17.77
N LYS A 670 20.51 -8.26 17.29
CA LYS A 670 19.44 -7.54 17.99
C LYS A 670 18.10 -8.25 17.83
N ASP A 671 17.86 -8.91 16.71
CA ASP A 671 16.61 -9.61 16.37
C ASP A 671 16.65 -11.14 16.55
N LEU A 672 17.47 -11.64 17.49
CA LEU A 672 17.61 -13.08 17.78
C LEU A 672 16.29 -13.77 18.17
N ASN A 673 15.36 -13.03 18.76
CA ASN A 673 14.04 -13.52 19.17
C ASN A 673 13.02 -12.37 19.28
N LEU A 674 11.74 -12.74 19.30
CA LEU A 674 10.62 -11.79 19.35
C LEU A 674 10.63 -10.93 20.63
N TYR A 675 11.15 -11.46 21.74
CA TYR A 675 11.33 -10.71 22.99
C TYR A 675 12.22 -9.46 22.80
N GLN A 676 13.24 -9.53 21.94
CA GLN A 676 14.12 -8.40 21.65
C GLN A 676 13.52 -7.43 20.63
N THR A 677 12.86 -7.93 19.58
CA THR A 677 12.25 -7.09 18.53
C THR A 677 11.18 -6.16 19.07
N GLN A 678 10.60 -6.50 20.24
CA GLN A 678 9.75 -5.61 21.02
C GLN A 678 10.32 -4.21 21.23
N LYS A 679 11.65 -4.04 21.34
CA LYS A 679 12.27 -2.72 21.50
C LYS A 679 11.97 -1.81 20.32
N ALA A 680 12.08 -2.34 19.10
CA ALA A 680 11.77 -1.61 17.89
C ALA A 680 10.26 -1.36 17.76
N LEU A 681 9.44 -2.36 18.11
CA LEU A 681 7.99 -2.23 18.15
C LEU A 681 7.52 -1.09 19.08
N ALA A 682 8.12 -0.95 20.26
CA ALA A 682 7.73 0.09 21.21
C ALA A 682 7.98 1.51 20.69
N ASN A 683 9.01 1.71 19.87
CA ASN A 683 9.25 2.99 19.21
C ASN A 683 8.32 3.17 18.00
N ALA A 684 8.09 2.12 17.22
CA ALA A 684 7.14 2.15 16.09
C ALA A 684 5.69 2.45 16.52
N GLU A 685 5.29 2.01 17.73
CA GLU A 685 3.99 2.32 18.34
C GLU A 685 3.72 3.84 18.39
N GLN A 686 4.78 4.67 18.50
CA GLN A 686 4.67 6.12 18.55
C GLN A 686 4.54 6.79 17.16
N ALA A 687 4.82 6.06 16.08
CA ALA A 687 4.68 6.55 14.69
C ALA A 687 3.38 6.11 14.01
N VAL A 688 2.70 5.08 14.51
CA VAL A 688 1.48 4.54 13.88
C VAL A 688 0.22 5.23 14.41
N ARG A 689 -0.75 5.49 13.52
CA ARG A 689 -2.08 5.96 13.94
C ARG A 689 -2.91 4.82 14.53
N GLN A 690 -3.99 5.17 15.25
CA GLN A 690 -4.95 4.17 15.71
C GLN A 690 -5.58 3.43 14.51
N GLY A 691 -5.61 2.10 14.58
CA GLY A 691 -6.09 1.23 13.51
C GLY A 691 -5.15 1.11 12.31
N GLY A 692 -3.88 1.53 12.44
CA GLY A 692 -2.85 1.32 11.42
C GLY A 692 -2.27 -0.10 11.44
N ILE A 693 -1.22 -0.30 10.64
CA ILE A 693 -0.47 -1.56 10.54
C ILE A 693 1.01 -1.30 10.87
N ILE A 694 1.59 -2.12 11.73
CA ILE A 694 3.04 -2.17 11.96
C ILE A 694 3.58 -3.43 11.29
N ILE A 695 4.52 -3.27 10.35
CA ILE A 695 5.29 -4.37 9.77
C ILE A 695 6.58 -4.49 10.57
N LEU A 696 6.64 -5.49 11.45
CA LEU A 696 7.78 -5.76 12.31
C LEU A 696 8.69 -6.81 11.65
N ALA A 697 9.88 -6.40 11.24
CA ALA A 697 10.88 -7.28 10.65
C ALA A 697 11.94 -7.69 11.68
N GLY A 698 12.07 -9.00 11.91
CA GLY A 698 13.15 -9.57 12.70
C GLY A 698 13.21 -11.10 12.57
N ALA A 699 14.40 -11.63 12.29
CA ALA A 699 14.55 -13.04 11.91
C ALA A 699 14.11 -14.03 12.98
N CYS A 700 14.29 -13.68 14.25
CA CYS A 700 13.88 -14.45 15.43
C CYS A 700 14.25 -15.95 15.38
N PRO A 701 15.50 -16.34 15.06
CA PRO A 701 15.89 -17.76 14.98
C PRO A 701 15.71 -18.54 16.28
N GLU A 702 15.64 -17.88 17.45
CA GLU A 702 15.36 -18.51 18.75
C GLU A 702 13.88 -18.47 19.14
N GLY A 703 12.99 -18.11 18.21
CA GLY A 703 11.54 -18.02 18.45
C GLY A 703 11.16 -16.84 19.35
N LEU A 704 10.32 -17.12 20.35
CA LEU A 704 9.77 -16.08 21.25
C LEU A 704 10.82 -15.49 22.21
N GLY A 705 11.81 -16.27 22.65
CA GLY A 705 12.94 -15.78 23.44
C GLY A 705 12.72 -15.67 24.96
N GLY A 706 11.62 -16.21 25.50
CA GLY A 706 11.44 -16.27 26.96
C GLY A 706 10.22 -17.06 27.40
N ALA A 707 10.41 -18.07 28.25
CA ALA A 707 9.35 -19.01 28.66
C ALA A 707 8.12 -18.32 29.26
N VAL A 708 8.30 -17.32 30.13
CA VAL A 708 7.17 -16.57 30.71
C VAL A 708 6.50 -15.69 29.66
N PHE A 709 7.26 -15.08 28.75
CA PHE A 709 6.69 -14.29 27.66
C PHE A 709 5.85 -15.15 26.72
N GLU A 710 6.38 -16.30 26.30
CA GLU A 710 5.71 -17.30 25.51
C GLU A 710 4.45 -17.82 26.19
N GLN A 711 4.55 -18.25 27.45
CA GLN A 711 3.40 -18.68 28.24
C GLN A 711 2.31 -17.62 28.27
N TRP A 712 2.66 -16.36 28.53
CA TRP A 712 1.69 -15.27 28.63
C TRP A 712 1.01 -14.95 27.31
N MET A 713 1.71 -15.08 26.18
CA MET A 713 1.12 -14.84 24.87
C MET A 713 0.21 -16.01 24.46
N LEU A 714 0.64 -17.26 24.69
CA LEU A 714 -0.10 -18.46 24.28
C LEU A 714 -1.31 -18.79 25.16
N GLU A 715 -1.25 -18.50 26.46
CA GLU A 715 -2.38 -18.73 27.39
C GLU A 715 -3.43 -17.61 27.35
N ALA A 716 -3.17 -16.52 26.64
CA ALA A 716 -4.09 -15.38 26.62
C ALA A 716 -5.35 -15.70 25.83
N GLU A 717 -6.52 -15.44 26.43
CA GLU A 717 -7.80 -15.51 25.72
C GLU A 717 -7.94 -14.33 24.74
N ASP A 718 -7.50 -13.15 25.17
CA ASP A 718 -7.48 -11.91 24.40
C ASP A 718 -6.41 -10.94 24.92
N LEU A 719 -6.20 -9.84 24.21
CA LEU A 719 -5.21 -8.82 24.59
C LEU A 719 -5.53 -8.12 25.93
N ASP A 720 -6.82 -8.00 26.29
CA ASP A 720 -7.23 -7.37 27.55
C ASP A 720 -6.88 -8.26 28.75
N SER A 721 -6.90 -9.58 28.57
CA SER A 721 -6.50 -10.55 29.59
C SER A 721 -5.03 -10.37 29.98
N ILE A 722 -4.14 -10.13 29.01
CA ILE A 722 -2.71 -9.87 29.23
C ILE A 722 -2.53 -8.56 30.04
N LEU A 723 -3.23 -7.49 29.63
CA LEU A 723 -3.13 -6.19 30.28
C LEU A 723 -3.71 -6.20 31.70
N LYS A 724 -4.75 -6.98 31.96
CA LYS A 724 -5.29 -7.20 33.32
C LYS A 724 -4.37 -8.08 34.15
N ARG A 725 -3.76 -9.12 33.56
CA ARG A 725 -2.83 -10.04 34.24
C ARG A 725 -1.61 -9.30 34.75
N ILE A 726 -1.01 -8.41 33.94
CA ILE A 726 0.20 -7.65 34.36
C ILE A 726 -0.06 -6.69 35.52
N GLN A 727 -1.29 -6.19 35.67
CA GLN A 727 -1.67 -5.32 36.79
C GLN A 727 -1.78 -6.08 38.12
N ARG A 728 -2.14 -7.37 38.06
CA ARG A 728 -2.34 -8.22 39.25
C ARG A 728 -1.11 -9.03 39.61
N ASP A 729 -0.38 -9.50 38.61
CA ASP A 729 0.75 -10.41 38.73
C ASP A 729 1.89 -9.94 37.83
N PHE A 730 2.70 -9.01 38.33
CA PHE A 730 3.84 -8.52 37.58
C PHE A 730 4.92 -9.60 37.48
N GLN A 731 5.14 -10.10 36.25
CA GLN A 731 6.22 -11.04 35.94
C GLN A 731 7.18 -10.51 34.88
N ILE A 732 8.45 -10.84 35.05
CA ILE A 732 9.47 -10.66 34.02
C ILE A 732 9.16 -11.66 32.89
N GLY A 733 9.09 -11.19 31.64
CA GLY A 733 8.44 -11.91 30.54
C GLY A 733 7.01 -11.43 30.28
N GLY A 734 6.14 -11.49 31.30
CA GLY A 734 4.76 -11.00 31.18
C GLY A 734 4.65 -9.52 30.83
N HIS A 735 5.58 -8.70 31.34
CA HIS A 735 5.64 -7.29 30.99
C HIS A 735 5.96 -7.01 29.50
N LYS A 736 6.65 -7.94 28.81
CA LYS A 736 6.85 -7.87 27.36
C LYS A 736 5.56 -8.22 26.63
N ALA A 737 4.86 -9.26 27.08
CA ALA A 737 3.53 -9.61 26.57
C ALA A 737 2.58 -8.42 26.68
N ALA A 738 2.57 -7.72 27.83
CA ALA A 738 1.77 -6.51 28.00
C ALA A 738 2.15 -5.38 27.02
N SER A 739 3.43 -5.24 26.69
CA SER A 739 3.85 -4.24 25.68
C SER A 739 3.40 -4.63 24.27
N PHE A 740 3.48 -5.91 23.89
CA PHE A 740 2.92 -6.38 22.61
C PHE A 740 1.41 -6.18 22.57
N ALA A 741 0.70 -6.55 23.64
CA ALA A 741 -0.75 -6.39 23.75
C ALA A 741 -1.18 -4.92 23.60
N ARG A 742 -0.41 -3.98 24.16
CA ARG A 742 -0.67 -2.54 23.99
C ARG A 742 -0.48 -2.09 22.54
N ALA A 743 0.60 -2.51 21.88
CA ALA A 743 0.83 -2.22 20.47
C ALA A 743 -0.27 -2.83 19.57
N LEU A 744 -0.66 -4.09 19.83
CA LEU A 744 -1.72 -4.82 19.12
C LEU A 744 -3.12 -4.20 19.30
N LYS A 745 -3.39 -3.55 20.44
CA LYS A 745 -4.61 -2.76 20.66
C LYS A 745 -4.63 -1.46 19.84
N ARG A 746 -3.46 -0.94 19.49
CA ARG A 746 -3.34 0.29 18.69
C ARG A 746 -3.34 0.00 17.19
N ALA A 747 -2.62 -1.02 16.76
CA ALA A 747 -2.37 -1.35 15.36
C ALA A 747 -2.29 -2.86 15.18
N ARG A 748 -2.64 -3.34 13.98
CA ARG A 748 -2.33 -4.73 13.59
C ARG A 748 -0.82 -4.88 13.43
N ILE A 749 -0.28 -6.05 13.76
CA ILE A 749 1.15 -6.33 13.58
C ILE A 749 1.31 -7.43 12.53
N PHE A 750 1.99 -7.08 11.45
CA PHE A 750 2.46 -8.02 10.43
C PHE A 750 3.89 -8.38 10.79
N LEU A 751 4.12 -9.63 11.16
CA LEU A 751 5.42 -10.11 11.61
C LEU A 751 6.14 -10.79 10.44
N VAL A 752 7.28 -10.23 10.06
CA VAL A 752 8.22 -10.84 9.12
C VAL A 752 9.32 -11.50 9.96
N SER A 753 9.31 -12.84 10.01
CA SER A 753 10.21 -13.63 10.86
C SER A 753 10.33 -15.07 10.38
N GLY A 754 11.32 -15.82 10.90
CA GLY A 754 11.43 -17.27 10.72
C GLY A 754 10.58 -18.10 11.70
N ILE A 755 9.70 -17.48 12.47
CA ILE A 755 8.80 -18.18 13.41
C ILE A 755 7.70 -18.89 12.63
N ASP A 756 7.30 -20.08 13.09
CA ASP A 756 6.19 -20.83 12.50
C ASP A 756 4.91 -19.99 12.36
N ARG A 757 4.26 -20.09 11.19
CA ARG A 757 3.12 -19.24 10.83
C ARG A 757 1.89 -19.49 11.70
N GLU A 758 1.67 -20.69 12.21
CA GLU A 758 0.57 -20.97 13.14
C GLU A 758 0.89 -20.33 14.49
N LEU A 759 2.11 -20.51 14.98
CA LEU A 759 2.56 -19.89 16.23
C LEU A 759 2.44 -18.36 16.21
N VAL A 760 2.78 -17.70 15.10
CA VAL A 760 2.60 -16.24 14.95
C VAL A 760 1.14 -15.82 15.05
N ARG A 761 0.21 -16.61 14.49
CA ARG A 761 -1.23 -16.33 14.58
C ARG A 761 -1.77 -16.55 15.98
N ASP A 762 -1.29 -17.58 16.68
CA ASP A 762 -1.67 -17.90 18.07
C ASP A 762 -1.29 -16.77 19.04
N ILE A 763 -0.30 -15.95 18.68
CA ILE A 763 0.11 -14.77 19.44
C ILE A 763 -0.42 -13.46 18.84
N PHE A 764 -1.56 -13.53 18.15
CA PHE A 764 -2.38 -12.41 17.64
C PHE A 764 -1.73 -11.57 16.53
N MET A 765 -0.75 -12.11 15.81
CA MET A 765 -0.02 -11.42 14.73
C MET A 765 -0.24 -12.08 13.37
N GLU A 766 0.04 -11.37 12.28
CA GLU A 766 -0.08 -11.91 10.92
C GLU A 766 1.29 -12.27 10.33
N PRO A 767 1.52 -13.54 9.91
CA PRO A 767 2.83 -14.00 9.48
C PRO A 767 3.12 -13.73 8.00
N PHE A 768 4.30 -13.18 7.74
CA PHE A 768 4.87 -12.98 6.40
C PHE A 768 6.31 -13.48 6.34
N ASP A 769 6.74 -13.94 5.16
CA ASP A 769 8.10 -14.43 4.95
C ASP A 769 9.05 -13.30 4.50
N HIS A 770 8.51 -12.29 3.80
CA HIS A 770 9.26 -11.15 3.26
C HIS A 770 8.60 -9.80 3.58
N VAL A 771 9.41 -8.76 3.73
CA VAL A 771 8.91 -7.40 4.02
C VAL A 771 8.08 -6.85 2.86
N GLN A 772 8.48 -7.12 1.61
CA GLN A 772 7.70 -6.70 0.45
C GLN A 772 6.28 -7.29 0.45
N GLU A 773 6.14 -8.56 0.79
CA GLU A 773 4.83 -9.24 0.83
C GLU A 773 3.93 -8.65 1.93
N ALA A 774 4.51 -8.40 3.11
CA ALA A 774 3.81 -7.74 4.20
C ALA A 774 3.36 -6.32 3.81
N TYR A 775 4.22 -5.58 3.10
CA TYR A 775 3.92 -4.24 2.62
C TYR A 775 2.78 -4.24 1.59
N ASP A 776 2.85 -5.12 0.59
CA ASP A 776 1.82 -5.24 -0.44
C ASP A 776 0.45 -5.62 0.16
N ALA A 777 0.45 -6.50 1.17
CA ALA A 777 -0.75 -6.85 1.92
C ALA A 777 -1.29 -5.66 2.74
N ALA A 778 -0.41 -4.91 3.41
CA ALA A 778 -0.79 -3.74 4.19
C ALA A 778 -1.38 -2.63 3.31
N VAL A 779 -0.79 -2.35 2.14
CA VAL A 779 -1.31 -1.37 1.18
C VAL A 779 -2.66 -1.81 0.61
N LYS A 780 -2.83 -3.10 0.32
CA LYS A 780 -4.10 -3.65 -0.16
C LYS A 780 -5.23 -3.42 0.87
N GLU A 781 -4.92 -3.50 2.16
CA GLU A 781 -5.88 -3.27 3.24
C GLU A 781 -6.14 -1.79 3.50
N MET A 782 -5.08 -0.98 3.61
CA MET A 782 -5.17 0.43 3.98
C MET A 782 -5.58 1.33 2.80
N GLY A 783 -5.48 0.81 1.59
CA GLY A 783 -5.73 1.54 0.36
C GLY A 783 -4.48 2.29 -0.11
N PRO A 784 -4.47 2.73 -1.37
CA PRO A 784 -3.23 3.16 -2.01
C PRO A 784 -2.80 4.61 -1.67
N GLY A 785 -3.62 5.33 -0.89
CA GLY A 785 -3.27 6.61 -0.29
C GLY A 785 -2.60 6.50 1.09
N ALA A 786 -2.33 5.28 1.56
CA ALA A 786 -1.73 5.03 2.86
C ALA A 786 -0.35 5.70 2.99
N ARG A 787 -0.17 6.46 4.08
CA ARG A 787 1.10 7.10 4.46
C ARG A 787 1.99 6.09 5.17
N VAL A 788 3.27 6.06 4.79
CA VAL A 788 4.23 5.07 5.27
C VAL A 788 5.38 5.74 6.03
N ILE A 789 5.68 5.26 7.23
CA ILE A 789 6.93 5.60 7.94
C ILE A 789 7.82 4.37 7.98
N VAL A 790 9.10 4.52 7.64
CA VAL A 790 10.08 3.43 7.67
C VAL A 790 11.12 3.70 8.74
N MET A 791 11.39 2.69 9.57
CA MET A 791 12.30 2.74 10.71
C MET A 791 13.35 1.61 10.60
N PRO A 792 14.44 1.80 9.82
CA PRO A 792 15.44 0.75 9.63
C PRO A 792 16.19 0.37 10.90
N TYR A 793 16.32 1.31 11.84
CA TYR A 793 16.97 1.13 13.13
C TYR A 793 16.02 1.46 14.28
N GLY A 794 14.81 0.89 14.25
CA GLY A 794 13.73 1.26 15.17
C GLY A 794 14.03 1.00 16.65
N GLY A 795 15.00 0.15 16.98
CA GLY A 795 15.49 0.02 18.36
C GLY A 795 16.28 1.24 18.87
N SER A 796 16.80 2.07 17.95
CA SER A 796 17.62 3.24 18.23
C SER A 796 16.90 4.55 17.95
N THR A 797 16.08 4.64 16.91
CA THR A 797 15.35 5.87 16.56
C THR A 797 14.03 6.00 17.31
N LEU A 798 13.73 7.21 17.80
CA LEU A 798 12.49 7.53 18.51
C LEU A 798 11.67 8.56 17.72
N PRO A 799 10.54 8.17 17.10
CA PRO A 799 9.65 9.11 16.44
C PRO A 799 8.90 9.97 17.45
N VAL A 800 8.79 11.27 17.19
CA VAL A 800 8.01 12.21 17.99
C VAL A 800 7.19 13.13 17.08
N LEU A 801 5.89 13.22 17.34
CA LEU A 801 4.97 14.04 16.55
C LEU A 801 5.18 15.54 16.81
N SER A 802 5.39 16.29 15.74
CA SER A 802 5.57 17.75 15.74
C SER A 802 4.29 18.42 16.23
N GLY A 803 4.35 19.15 17.35
CA GLY A 803 3.18 19.82 17.96
C GLY A 803 2.80 19.35 19.36
N ASP A 804 3.30 18.19 19.82
CA ASP A 804 3.21 17.77 21.23
C ASP A 804 4.28 18.44 22.12
N GLY A 805 5.11 19.30 21.53
CA GLY A 805 5.96 20.22 22.26
C GLY A 805 5.10 21.33 22.87
N ASN A 806 4.74 21.19 24.14
CA ASN A 806 4.52 22.35 24.99
C ASN A 806 5.68 23.32 24.73
N GLY A 807 5.36 24.44 24.09
CA GLY A 807 6.27 25.55 23.96
C GLY A 807 6.63 26.05 25.35
N GLU A 808 7.79 25.65 25.85
CA GLU A 808 8.57 26.54 26.71
C GLU A 808 9.06 27.66 25.80
N THR A 809 8.28 28.73 25.78
CA THR A 809 8.79 30.05 25.40
C THR A 809 10.02 30.33 26.26
N ASP A 810 11.20 30.27 25.65
CA ASP A 810 12.45 30.78 26.22
C ASP A 810 12.25 32.28 26.46
N GLY A 811 11.85 32.61 27.69
CA GLY A 811 11.78 33.96 28.19
C GLY A 811 13.19 34.49 28.42
N ARG A 812 13.91 34.79 27.34
CA ARG A 812 15.07 35.68 27.39
C ARG A 812 14.60 37.11 27.12
N LYS A 813 14.27 37.78 28.22
CA LYS A 813 14.67 39.18 28.37
C LYS A 813 16.18 39.18 28.61
N ASP A 814 16.93 39.69 27.64
CA ASP A 814 17.89 40.78 27.82
C ASP A 814 18.13 41.46 26.47
#